data_AF-A0A7Y7P4Q8-F1
#
_entry.id   AF-A0A7Y7P4Q8-F1
#
_cell.length_a   1.000
_cell.length_b   1.000
_cell.length_c   1.000
_cell.angle_alpha   90.00
_cell.angle_beta   90.00
_cell.angle_gamma   90.00
#
_symmetry.space_group_name_H-M   'P 1'
#
loop_
_entity.id
_entity.type
_entity.pdbx_description
1 polymer ?
#
loop_
_entity_poly.entity_id
_entity_poly.type
_entity_poly.pdbx_seq_one_letter_code
_entity_poly.pdbx_strand_id
1 'polypeptide(L)'
;MDNFRLKFLIGFTFATILSFCGYAGINSRVDGINRIYRIAFIQPSDTSKLSKEEKNDLKSLKKSLDVAGFRYKEVSVEGLGIDKIKDYDAAILPYASAKELKPDGIKVLKNAVESGIKLLFDGITGINDALGVHTLQKSIVISKIRDMQYPSDVLYWTQQSAVNPIDNSSKQHEILCIDDSTKLPIVVSGNFGKGKYICYSTLFDPNTDKGYSRFPFLIESLENVFGLKRLAERRHVEMYFDPGMRYLDTIKIDNLAKQWKALKIKRIYAAGWYYDDKYDYKHLLKVCHENGILVYCWLETPMISEKFWNNHPEWREKTAYLKDAQIDWRFLMNLANADCRKQVFAELKEFLVNNDWDGVDFAEMYFEPSPVGPELPENFTPMNDIVREDFKKQSGFDPVLLFDTKSQHYWRTSNADWRKFADYRKQLCYQLKTYFLDYLSEIKLQKKDFEVMLTVIDVSITPEVSDNIGEDTENTLKCCKKYDIVLQEEDPSSCWGLTPERYDMMGKLYRKRVKEKNKLIFDCNVVSSHEKGYGGFPSEKPSGEEIRQITYNMDLHNARPAFYSEDALFPRDFVNINTVLARDVRIDEKLDGKWVVSTPYTVLVNLGVKNISVKMDKSDWYAMDDDYVIIPEGKHELEFFTPAKDSNRLKLISISGELKGAKFSDNSVELDYSEEYVPCYISINKKPESIYIDSKRANCDIYSNEGIYTIKLPAGVHKAKIELKN
;
A
#
# COMPACT_ATOMS: atom_id res chain seq x y z
N MET A 1 76.71 28.51 -4.02
CA MET A 1 75.58 29.40 -4.34
C MET A 1 74.78 29.53 -3.05
N ASP A 2 75.37 30.17 -2.05
CA ASP A 2 75.23 31.59 -1.69
C ASP A 2 74.14 31.75 -0.62
N ASN A 3 74.51 31.81 0.66
CA ASN A 3 74.76 33.04 1.45
C ASN A 3 73.42 33.74 1.79
N PHE A 4 72.89 33.73 3.02
CA PHE A 4 73.27 34.55 4.19
C PHE A 4 72.43 34.04 5.41
N ARG A 5 73.00 33.62 6.55
CA ARG A 5 73.45 34.37 7.75
C ARG A 5 72.38 35.09 8.61
N LEU A 6 72.41 34.71 9.91
CA LEU A 6 72.17 35.51 11.13
C LEU A 6 70.69 35.83 11.48
N LYS A 7 70.20 35.88 12.73
CA LYS A 7 70.68 35.66 14.12
C LYS A 7 69.48 35.98 15.05
N PHE A 8 69.38 35.34 16.23
CA PHE A 8 68.85 35.92 17.51
C PHE A 8 67.33 36.27 17.58
N LEU A 9 66.59 36.23 18.69
CA LEU A 9 66.78 35.87 20.10
C LEU A 9 65.38 35.90 20.78
N ILE A 10 65.12 34.98 21.72
CA ILE A 10 64.35 35.07 22.99
C ILE A 10 63.06 35.92 23.06
N GLY A 11 62.00 35.33 23.64
CA GLY A 11 60.97 36.09 24.35
C GLY A 11 59.81 35.29 24.96
N PHE A 12 59.93 34.92 26.25
CA PHE A 12 58.89 34.91 27.31
C PHE A 12 57.58 34.08 27.09
N THR A 13 57.38 32.90 27.71
CA THR A 13 56.98 32.53 29.11
C THR A 13 55.47 32.40 29.37
N PHE A 14 55.11 31.23 29.94
CA PHE A 14 54.00 30.90 30.86
C PHE A 14 52.57 31.01 30.26
N ALA A 15 51.66 30.06 30.43
CA ALA A 15 51.31 29.37 31.65
C ALA A 15 50.47 28.08 31.39
N THR A 16 50.72 27.07 32.23
CA THR A 16 49.74 26.14 32.83
C THR A 16 48.76 25.39 31.92
N ILE A 17 49.18 24.22 31.42
CA ILE A 17 48.28 23.14 31.02
C ILE A 17 47.95 22.31 32.26
N LEU A 18 46.76 22.55 32.84
CA LEU A 18 46.17 21.73 33.89
C LEU A 18 45.04 20.90 33.26
N SER A 19 45.35 19.61 33.07
CA SER A 19 44.47 18.44 33.11
C SER A 19 42.95 18.66 32.94
N PHE A 20 42.49 18.65 31.69
CA PHE A 20 41.21 18.03 31.37
C PHE A 20 41.51 16.60 30.90
N CYS A 21 41.49 15.65 31.84
CA CYS A 21 41.36 14.24 31.50
C CYS A 21 40.08 14.07 30.69
N GLY A 22 40.25 13.56 29.47
CA GLY A 22 39.18 13.41 28.50
C GLY A 22 38.05 12.53 29.00
N TYR A 23 36.86 13.12 29.06
CA TYR A 23 35.62 12.43 28.72
C TYR A 23 35.63 12.17 27.21
N ALA A 24 36.50 11.25 26.77
CA ALA A 24 36.46 10.69 25.42
C ALA A 24 35.63 9.39 25.46
N GLY A 25 34.37 9.52 25.85
CA GLY A 25 33.33 8.57 25.48
C GLY A 25 32.67 9.07 24.21
N ILE A 26 33.44 9.16 23.11
CA ILE A 26 32.88 9.54 21.81
C ILE A 26 32.06 8.35 21.33
N ASN A 27 30.75 8.43 21.52
CA ASN A 27 29.78 7.69 20.72
C ASN A 27 30.03 8.08 19.26
N SER A 28 30.83 7.30 18.54
CA SER A 28 30.92 7.42 17.10
C SER A 28 29.63 6.84 16.53
N ARG A 29 28.58 7.65 16.45
CA ARG A 29 27.46 7.37 15.54
C ARG A 29 28.09 7.09 14.18
N VAL A 30 27.78 5.94 13.58
CA VAL A 30 28.24 5.67 12.22
C VAL A 30 27.68 6.77 11.33
N ASP A 31 28.56 7.52 10.66
CA ASP A 31 28.15 8.64 9.84
C ASP A 31 27.17 8.20 8.76
N GLY A 32 26.11 8.99 8.57
CA GLY A 32 25.12 8.79 7.51
C GLY A 32 23.89 7.97 7.89
N ILE A 33 23.86 7.22 9.00
CA ILE A 33 22.63 6.51 9.41
C ILE A 33 21.48 7.52 9.53
N ASN A 34 20.34 7.20 8.91
CA ASN A 34 19.10 7.95 8.98
C ASN A 34 18.80 8.38 10.42
N ARG A 35 18.39 9.62 10.59
CA ARG A 35 18.11 10.16 11.92
C ARG A 35 16.69 9.83 12.37
N ILE A 36 16.53 9.44 13.64
CA ILE A 36 15.21 9.39 14.29
C ILE A 36 14.84 10.80 14.73
N TYR A 37 13.79 11.35 14.13
CA TYR A 37 13.34 12.71 14.38
C TYR A 37 12.33 12.77 15.52
N ARG A 38 12.53 13.69 16.47
CA ARG A 38 11.55 14.00 17.51
C ARG A 38 10.66 15.15 17.02
N ILE A 39 9.36 14.89 16.95
CA ILE A 39 8.37 15.87 16.45
C ILE A 39 7.52 16.38 17.61
N ALA A 40 7.44 17.70 17.78
CA ALA A 40 6.44 18.34 18.61
C ALA A 40 5.23 18.70 17.77
N PHE A 41 4.04 18.34 18.23
CA PHE A 41 2.79 18.83 17.66
C PHE A 41 2.19 19.85 18.63
N ILE A 42 2.20 21.12 18.24
CA ILE A 42 1.69 22.20 19.08
C ILE A 42 0.15 22.13 19.06
N GLN A 43 -0.48 22.01 20.22
CA GLN A 43 -1.93 21.89 20.36
C GLN A 43 -2.54 23.21 20.82
N PRO A 44 -3.76 23.56 20.38
CA PRO A 44 -4.52 24.66 20.95
C PRO A 44 -4.91 24.33 22.39
N SER A 45 -5.07 25.37 23.22
CA SER A 45 -5.41 25.24 24.63
C SER A 45 -6.83 24.71 24.86
N ASP A 46 -7.77 25.06 23.98
CA ASP A 46 -9.18 24.67 24.07
C ASP A 46 -9.75 24.34 22.68
N THR A 47 -9.90 23.05 22.40
CA THR A 47 -10.45 22.58 21.11
C THR A 47 -11.95 22.78 20.98
N SER A 48 -12.68 23.10 22.07
CA SER A 48 -14.14 23.23 22.04
C SER A 48 -14.60 24.45 21.24
N LYS A 49 -13.81 25.53 21.27
CA LYS A 49 -14.10 26.83 20.64
C LYS A 49 -13.71 26.94 19.18
N LEU A 50 -12.98 25.96 18.65
CA LEU A 50 -12.54 25.96 17.26
C LEU A 50 -13.72 25.84 16.30
N SER A 51 -13.62 26.52 15.15
CA SER A 51 -14.55 26.35 14.03
C SER A 51 -14.49 24.91 13.49
N LYS A 52 -15.43 24.54 12.62
CA LYS A 52 -15.40 23.22 11.98
C LYS A 52 -14.13 23.05 11.13
N GLU A 53 -13.79 24.08 10.36
CA GLU A 53 -12.62 24.14 9.49
C GLU A 53 -11.32 24.02 10.29
N GLU A 54 -11.20 24.73 11.41
CA GLU A 54 -10.04 24.65 12.31
C GLU A 54 -9.91 23.27 12.96
N LYS A 55 -11.04 22.64 13.33
CA LYS A 55 -11.05 21.27 13.88
C LYS A 55 -10.62 20.24 12.83
N ASN A 56 -11.12 20.40 11.61
CA ASN A 56 -10.80 19.56 10.47
C ASN A 56 -9.30 19.64 10.16
N ASP A 57 -8.78 20.86 10.05
CA ASP A 57 -7.37 21.13 9.76
C ASP A 57 -6.42 20.53 10.81
N LEU A 58 -6.68 20.82 12.09
CA LEU A 58 -5.94 20.27 13.22
C LEU A 58 -5.90 18.74 13.19
N LYS A 59 -7.04 18.09 12.94
CA LYS A 59 -7.15 16.63 12.90
C LYS A 59 -6.46 16.06 11.66
N SER A 60 -6.57 16.71 10.52
CA SER A 60 -5.95 16.31 9.27
C SER A 60 -4.43 16.26 9.38
N LEU A 61 -3.80 17.30 9.93
CA LEU A 61 -2.35 17.32 10.16
C LEU A 61 -1.90 16.17 11.07
N LYS A 62 -2.62 15.91 12.18
CA LYS A 62 -2.33 14.76 13.04
C LYS A 62 -2.49 13.45 12.30
N LYS A 63 -3.60 13.31 11.60
CA LYS A 63 -3.99 12.08 10.94
C LYS A 63 -3.00 11.69 9.85
N SER A 64 -2.52 12.64 9.05
CA SER A 64 -1.51 12.37 8.04
C SER A 64 -0.17 11.92 8.64
N LEU A 65 0.25 12.52 9.76
CA LEU A 65 1.45 12.07 10.47
C LEU A 65 1.27 10.64 11.04
N ASP A 66 0.14 10.40 11.70
CA ASP A 66 -0.17 9.10 12.33
C ASP A 66 -0.24 7.97 11.31
N VAL A 67 -0.91 8.21 10.18
CA VAL A 67 -1.04 7.22 9.10
C VAL A 67 0.30 6.95 8.42
N ALA A 68 1.13 7.98 8.23
CA ALA A 68 2.47 7.83 7.67
C ALA A 68 3.48 7.17 8.63
N GLY A 69 3.07 6.84 9.87
CA GLY A 69 3.92 6.21 10.88
C GLY A 69 4.84 7.17 11.64
N PHE A 70 4.65 8.49 11.52
CA PHE A 70 5.39 9.45 12.32
C PHE A 70 4.87 9.47 13.76
N ARG A 71 5.78 9.64 14.72
CA ARG A 71 5.44 9.82 16.13
C ARG A 71 5.73 11.25 16.54
N TYR A 72 4.77 11.85 17.22
CA TYR A 72 4.88 13.18 17.76
C TYR A 72 4.47 13.21 19.23
N LYS A 73 4.94 14.24 19.94
CA LYS A 73 4.47 14.59 21.28
C LYS A 73 3.64 15.85 21.20
N GLU A 74 2.47 15.79 21.81
CA GLU A 74 1.59 16.96 21.92
C GLU A 74 2.16 17.94 22.95
N VAL A 75 2.31 19.20 22.55
CA VAL A 75 2.79 20.29 23.39
C VAL A 75 1.72 21.38 23.38
N SER A 76 1.15 21.72 24.54
CA SER A 76 0.17 22.80 24.61
C SER A 76 0.80 24.14 24.20
N VAL A 77 0.08 24.91 23.39
CA VAL A 77 0.39 26.31 23.09
C VAL A 77 0.39 27.17 24.36
N GLU A 78 -0.41 26.80 25.35
CA GLU A 78 -0.45 27.48 26.64
C GLU A 78 0.84 27.25 27.43
N GLY A 79 1.51 28.35 27.76
CA GLY A 79 2.81 28.31 28.43
C GLY A 79 3.90 27.64 27.59
N LEU A 80 3.82 27.77 26.25
CA LEU A 80 4.91 27.36 25.36
C LEU A 80 6.19 28.12 25.75
N GLY A 81 7.27 27.37 25.99
CA GLY A 81 8.56 27.90 26.42
C GLY A 81 9.71 27.10 25.83
N ILE A 82 10.92 27.64 25.90
CA ILE A 82 12.13 27.02 25.32
C ILE A 82 12.33 25.57 25.81
N ASP A 83 12.09 25.31 27.10
CA ASP A 83 12.27 23.99 27.71
C ASP A 83 11.29 22.94 27.18
N LYS A 84 10.16 23.37 26.61
CA LYS A 84 9.17 22.47 26.01
C LYS A 84 9.46 22.15 24.55
N ILE A 85 10.35 22.88 23.88
CA ILE A 85 10.58 22.73 22.43
C ILE A 85 12.03 22.40 22.07
N LYS A 86 13.02 22.76 22.90
CA LYS A 86 14.46 22.60 22.62
C LYS A 86 14.90 21.18 22.31
N ASP A 87 14.16 20.19 22.81
CA ASP A 87 14.45 18.76 22.64
C ASP A 87 13.74 18.17 21.41
N TYR A 88 13.16 18.97 20.53
CA TYR A 88 12.54 18.50 19.30
C TYR A 88 13.32 18.96 18.08
N ASP A 89 13.25 18.14 17.02
CA ASP A 89 13.91 18.40 15.75
C ASP A 89 12.98 19.09 14.75
N ALA A 90 11.68 18.83 14.90
CA ALA A 90 10.64 19.48 14.13
C ALA A 90 9.45 19.84 15.03
N ALA A 91 8.75 20.89 14.65
CA ALA A 91 7.51 21.33 15.25
C ALA A 91 6.44 21.48 14.16
N ILE A 92 5.24 20.99 14.45
CA ILE A 92 4.04 21.15 13.63
C ILE A 92 3.13 22.10 14.39
N LEU A 93 2.82 23.25 13.78
CA LEU A 93 2.01 24.31 14.35
C LEU A 93 0.77 24.53 13.47
N PRO A 94 -0.35 23.85 13.77
CA PRO A 94 -1.61 24.10 13.10
C PRO A 94 -2.09 25.53 13.30
N TYR A 95 -2.87 26.05 12.34
CA TYR A 95 -3.40 27.41 12.36
C TYR A 95 -4.15 27.75 13.65
N ALA A 96 -4.98 26.83 14.14
CA ALA A 96 -5.71 26.99 15.39
C ALA A 96 -4.79 27.30 16.58
N SER A 97 -3.65 26.62 16.66
CA SER A 97 -2.64 26.86 17.69
C SER A 97 -1.86 28.15 17.42
N ALA A 98 -1.53 28.42 16.16
CA ALA A 98 -0.82 29.63 15.77
C ALA A 98 -1.58 30.92 16.15
N LYS A 99 -2.92 30.91 16.04
CA LYS A 99 -3.79 32.02 16.47
C LYS A 99 -3.75 32.31 17.96
N GLU A 100 -3.52 31.29 18.79
CA GLU A 100 -3.47 31.43 20.24
C GLU A 100 -2.09 31.88 20.76
N LEU A 101 -1.07 31.90 19.89
CA LEU A 101 0.28 32.30 20.29
C LEU A 101 0.32 33.76 20.72
N LYS A 102 0.70 33.98 21.99
CA LYS A 102 1.09 35.29 22.51
C LYS A 102 2.46 35.71 21.93
N PRO A 103 2.82 37.02 21.97
CA PRO A 103 4.11 37.49 21.47
C PRO A 103 5.33 36.72 22.00
N ASP A 104 5.31 36.33 23.28
CA ASP A 104 6.37 35.51 23.87
C ASP A 104 6.45 34.11 23.25
N GLY A 105 5.31 33.48 22.96
CA GLY A 105 5.26 32.17 22.29
C GLY A 105 5.77 32.23 20.85
N ILE A 106 5.43 33.30 20.11
CA ILE A 106 5.97 33.57 18.77
C ILE A 106 7.50 33.70 18.84
N LYS A 107 8.01 34.47 19.81
CA LYS A 107 9.45 34.64 20.03
C LYS A 107 10.14 33.33 20.36
N VAL A 108 9.52 32.48 21.18
CA VAL A 108 10.05 31.14 21.51
C VAL A 108 10.19 30.30 20.25
N LEU A 109 9.15 30.20 19.42
CA LEU A 109 9.21 29.41 18.18
C LEU A 109 10.21 29.99 17.17
N LYS A 110 10.20 31.31 16.96
CA LYS A 110 11.18 31.98 16.10
C LYS A 110 12.61 31.64 16.53
N ASN A 111 12.93 31.79 17.81
CA ASN A 111 14.27 31.51 18.33
C ASN A 111 14.64 30.02 18.21
N ALA A 112 13.65 29.13 18.35
CA ALA A 112 13.86 27.71 18.20
C ALA A 112 14.17 27.34 16.74
N VAL A 113 13.45 27.91 15.77
CA VAL A 113 13.77 27.77 14.34
C VAL A 113 15.15 28.36 14.05
N GLU A 114 15.43 29.57 14.54
CA GLU A 114 16.74 30.22 14.37
C GLU A 114 17.90 29.35 14.89
N SER A 115 17.65 28.56 15.94
CA SER A 115 18.62 27.64 16.55
C SER A 115 18.75 26.29 15.84
N GLY A 116 17.81 25.91 14.96
CA GLY A 116 17.88 24.68 14.16
C GLY A 116 16.59 23.86 14.04
N ILE A 117 15.51 24.22 14.75
CA ILE A 117 14.24 23.49 14.64
C ILE A 117 13.61 23.69 13.26
N LYS A 118 12.95 22.65 12.77
CA LYS A 118 12.17 22.68 11.53
C LYS A 118 10.70 22.93 11.85
N LEU A 119 10.08 23.96 11.28
CA LEU A 119 8.71 24.34 11.62
C LEU A 119 7.77 24.23 10.41
N LEU A 120 6.76 23.37 10.49
CA LEU A 120 5.61 23.43 9.59
C LEU A 120 4.51 24.25 10.24
N PHE A 121 3.93 25.18 9.50
CA PHE A 121 2.75 25.92 9.92
C PHE A 121 1.88 26.30 8.72
N ASP A 122 0.60 26.49 8.99
CA ASP A 122 -0.41 26.80 8.00
C ASP A 122 -1.28 28.00 8.40
N GLY A 123 -1.92 28.58 7.39
CA GLY A 123 -2.58 29.88 7.47
C GLY A 123 -1.63 31.05 7.75
N ILE A 124 -2.22 32.25 7.83
CA ILE A 124 -1.49 33.50 8.07
C ILE A 124 -1.74 33.98 9.50
N THR A 125 -0.68 34.03 10.30
CA THR A 125 -0.67 34.50 11.70
C THR A 125 0.61 35.29 12.00
N GLY A 126 0.81 35.71 13.25
CA GLY A 126 2.01 36.48 13.64
C GLY A 126 3.34 35.73 13.49
N ILE A 127 3.34 34.41 13.34
CA ILE A 127 4.57 33.63 13.10
C ILE A 127 5.14 33.89 11.69
N ASN A 128 4.28 34.21 10.71
CA ASN A 128 4.69 34.53 9.34
C ASN A 128 5.62 35.75 9.34
N ASP A 129 5.18 36.85 9.97
CA ASP A 129 5.97 38.08 10.10
C ASP A 129 7.27 37.85 10.88
N ALA A 130 7.22 37.05 11.94
CA ALA A 130 8.39 36.73 12.78
C ALA A 130 9.49 35.98 12.01
N LEU A 131 9.12 35.24 10.96
CA LEU A 131 10.02 34.49 10.07
C LEU A 131 10.29 35.21 8.75
N GLY A 132 9.74 36.42 8.54
CA GLY A 132 9.93 37.20 7.32
C GLY A 132 9.16 36.65 6.11
N VAL A 133 8.06 35.90 6.34
CA VAL A 133 7.18 35.40 5.28
C VAL A 133 6.03 36.39 5.11
N HIS A 134 6.05 37.15 4.02
CA HIS A 134 5.03 38.16 3.74
C HIS A 134 4.07 37.68 2.65
N THR A 135 2.83 38.17 2.69
CA THR A 135 1.82 37.89 1.67
C THR A 135 1.51 39.12 0.83
N LEU A 136 1.06 38.90 -0.40
CA LEU A 136 0.51 39.96 -1.24
C LEU A 136 -0.75 40.56 -0.60
N GLN A 137 -0.94 41.87 -0.76
CA GLN A 137 -2.13 42.57 -0.27
C GLN A 137 -3.41 42.11 -0.98
N LYS A 138 -3.30 41.74 -2.26
CA LYS A 138 -4.44 41.29 -3.06
C LYS A 138 -4.72 39.82 -2.79
N SER A 139 -5.93 39.52 -2.31
CA SER A 139 -6.45 38.15 -2.25
C SER A 139 -6.87 37.66 -3.63
N ILE A 140 -6.68 36.37 -3.89
CA ILE A 140 -7.16 35.65 -5.07
C ILE A 140 -8.03 34.47 -4.63
N VAL A 141 -8.94 34.04 -5.50
CA VAL A 141 -9.72 32.81 -5.28
C VAL A 141 -9.07 31.69 -6.08
N ILE A 142 -8.75 30.59 -5.41
CA ILE A 142 -8.07 29.44 -6.02
C ILE A 142 -8.90 28.17 -5.86
N SER A 143 -8.81 27.29 -6.87
CA SER A 143 -9.33 25.92 -6.85
C SER A 143 -8.47 24.95 -7.64
N LYS A 144 -7.38 25.42 -8.25
CA LYS A 144 -6.47 24.59 -9.04
C LYS A 144 -5.06 24.91 -8.62
N ILE A 145 -4.32 23.91 -8.18
CA ILE A 145 -2.94 24.09 -7.73
C ILE A 145 -2.01 23.14 -8.47
N ARG A 146 -0.72 23.45 -8.45
CA ARG A 146 0.34 22.52 -8.81
C ARG A 146 1.29 22.37 -7.65
N ASP A 147 1.57 21.13 -7.31
CA ASP A 147 2.68 20.76 -6.46
C ASP A 147 3.96 20.75 -7.31
N MET A 148 5.00 21.46 -6.87
CA MET A 148 6.24 21.62 -7.64
C MET A 148 7.11 20.38 -7.63
N GLN A 149 6.86 19.43 -6.71
CA GLN A 149 7.47 18.10 -6.75
C GLN A 149 6.85 17.22 -7.84
N TYR A 150 5.56 17.42 -8.14
CA TYR A 150 4.80 16.65 -9.13
C TYR A 150 4.02 17.59 -10.08
N PRO A 151 4.70 18.46 -10.85
CA PRO A 151 4.05 19.56 -11.55
C PRO A 151 3.17 19.12 -12.74
N SER A 152 3.30 17.87 -13.20
CA SER A 152 2.42 17.27 -14.20
C SER A 152 1.00 17.06 -13.67
N ASP A 153 0.85 16.85 -12.36
CA ASP A 153 -0.39 16.43 -11.73
C ASP A 153 -1.13 17.70 -11.27
N VAL A 154 -2.12 18.14 -12.05
CA VAL A 154 -2.98 19.26 -11.64
C VAL A 154 -3.88 18.79 -10.52
N LEU A 155 -3.93 19.57 -9.44
CA LEU A 155 -4.75 19.30 -8.29
C LEU A 155 -5.97 20.23 -8.27
N TYR A 156 -7.17 19.69 -8.09
CA TYR A 156 -8.45 20.39 -8.18
C TYR A 156 -9.20 20.36 -6.85
N TRP A 157 -9.36 21.51 -6.20
CA TRP A 157 -10.09 21.60 -4.94
C TRP A 157 -11.59 21.70 -5.19
N THR A 158 -12.37 20.85 -4.52
CA THR A 158 -13.84 20.90 -4.56
C THR A 158 -14.40 22.20 -4.03
N GLN A 159 -13.80 22.73 -2.95
CA GLN A 159 -14.17 24.02 -2.39
C GLN A 159 -13.10 25.06 -2.70
N GLN A 160 -13.50 26.11 -3.41
CA GLN A 160 -12.66 27.28 -3.67
C GLN A 160 -12.25 27.95 -2.35
N SER A 161 -11.03 28.50 -2.31
CA SER A 161 -10.53 29.24 -1.16
C SER A 161 -10.06 30.62 -1.59
N ALA A 162 -10.42 31.64 -0.81
CA ALA A 162 -9.75 32.93 -0.88
C ALA A 162 -8.38 32.81 -0.18
N VAL A 163 -7.33 33.32 -0.82
CA VAL A 163 -5.94 33.18 -0.37
C VAL A 163 -5.20 34.48 -0.63
N ASN A 164 -4.36 34.89 0.32
CA ASN A 164 -3.34 35.91 0.08
C ASN A 164 -2.04 35.17 -0.30
N PRO A 165 -1.63 35.19 -1.57
CA PRO A 165 -0.43 34.45 -1.99
C PRO A 165 0.82 34.97 -1.29
N ILE A 166 1.81 34.11 -1.15
CA ILE A 166 3.09 34.47 -0.53
C ILE A 166 3.87 35.32 -1.53
N ASP A 167 4.37 36.47 -1.05
CA ASP A 167 5.26 37.32 -1.84
C ASP A 167 6.64 36.66 -1.94
N ASN A 168 6.99 36.19 -3.12
CA ASN A 168 8.32 35.65 -3.41
C ASN A 168 9.12 36.52 -4.38
N SER A 169 8.84 37.83 -4.45
CA SER A 169 9.58 38.78 -5.29
C SER A 169 11.07 38.85 -4.94
N SER A 170 11.42 38.65 -3.66
CA SER A 170 12.79 38.58 -3.17
C SER A 170 13.53 37.29 -3.51
N LYS A 171 12.82 36.26 -4.03
CA LYS A 171 13.33 34.90 -4.29
C LYS A 171 14.01 34.24 -3.08
N GLN A 172 13.59 34.61 -1.88
CA GLN A 172 14.14 34.06 -0.63
C GLN A 172 13.55 32.69 -0.27
N HIS A 173 12.48 32.28 -0.96
CA HIS A 173 11.77 31.04 -0.68
C HIS A 173 11.86 30.06 -1.85
N GLU A 174 11.93 28.77 -1.52
CA GLU A 174 11.66 27.69 -2.45
C GLU A 174 10.14 27.49 -2.54
N ILE A 175 9.60 27.48 -3.76
CA ILE A 175 8.17 27.33 -3.99
C ILE A 175 7.83 25.85 -4.00
N LEU A 176 6.92 25.44 -3.12
CA LEU A 176 6.44 24.06 -3.05
C LEU A 176 5.11 23.89 -3.79
N CYS A 177 4.20 24.86 -3.69
CA CYS A 177 2.95 24.84 -4.45
C CYS A 177 2.59 26.22 -4.99
N ILE A 178 1.97 26.23 -6.17
CA ILE A 178 1.44 27.43 -6.83
C ILE A 178 -0.04 27.27 -7.15
N ASP A 179 -0.75 28.40 -7.24
CA ASP A 179 -2.01 28.45 -7.98
C ASP A 179 -1.75 28.23 -9.48
N ASP A 180 -2.51 27.33 -10.11
CA ASP A 180 -2.27 26.97 -11.50
C ASP A 180 -2.55 28.13 -12.47
N SER A 181 -3.48 29.03 -12.15
CA SER A 181 -3.88 30.10 -13.07
C SER A 181 -2.91 31.28 -13.04
N THR A 182 -2.66 31.81 -11.85
CA THR A 182 -1.84 33.01 -11.62
C THR A 182 -0.36 32.70 -11.46
N LYS A 183 0.00 31.42 -11.23
CA LYS A 183 1.35 30.96 -10.90
C LYS A 183 1.91 31.56 -9.61
N LEU A 184 1.05 32.15 -8.77
CA LEU A 184 1.45 32.76 -7.51
C LEU A 184 1.67 31.68 -6.44
N PRO A 185 2.71 31.82 -5.59
CA PRO A 185 3.02 30.85 -4.54
C PRO A 185 1.96 30.81 -3.44
N ILE A 186 1.59 29.60 -3.02
CA ILE A 186 0.66 29.36 -1.90
C ILE A 186 1.27 28.47 -0.82
N VAL A 187 2.32 27.71 -1.15
CA VAL A 187 3.13 26.98 -0.19
C VAL A 187 4.59 27.20 -0.53
N VAL A 188 5.38 27.55 0.49
CA VAL A 188 6.82 27.75 0.33
C VAL A 188 7.61 27.09 1.45
N SER A 189 8.89 26.86 1.20
CA SER A 189 9.87 26.58 2.25
C SER A 189 11.00 27.60 2.24
N GLY A 190 11.68 27.71 3.37
CA GLY A 190 12.82 28.60 3.53
C GLY A 190 13.69 28.23 4.72
N ASN A 191 14.83 28.90 4.83
CA ASN A 191 15.72 28.81 5.99
C ASN A 191 15.48 30.03 6.88
N PHE A 192 15.57 29.83 8.19
CA PHE A 192 15.62 30.94 9.15
C PHE A 192 16.64 30.60 10.24
N GLY A 193 17.74 31.37 10.29
CA GLY A 193 18.91 30.99 11.06
C GLY A 193 19.45 29.63 10.62
N LYS A 194 19.59 28.69 11.56
CA LYS A 194 20.03 27.31 11.31
C LYS A 194 18.87 26.35 10.98
N GLY A 195 17.62 26.77 11.19
CA GLY A 195 16.44 25.94 10.98
C GLY A 195 15.82 26.14 9.61
N LYS A 196 14.71 25.44 9.41
CA LYS A 196 13.90 25.48 8.19
C LYS A 196 12.43 25.66 8.53
N TYR A 197 11.66 26.11 7.56
CA TYR A 197 10.21 26.11 7.67
C TYR A 197 9.52 25.70 6.38
N ILE A 198 8.28 25.21 6.53
CA ILE A 198 7.28 25.08 5.47
C ILE A 198 6.08 25.92 5.91
N CYS A 199 5.61 26.81 5.03
CA CYS A 199 4.50 27.71 5.28
C CYS A 199 3.42 27.51 4.22
N TYR A 200 2.19 27.20 4.65
CA TYR A 200 1.00 27.23 3.82
C TYR A 200 0.28 28.57 4.04
N SER A 201 -0.07 29.29 2.97
CA SER A 201 -0.87 30.53 3.11
C SER A 201 -2.37 30.27 3.32
N THR A 202 -2.77 29.00 3.36
CA THR A 202 -4.12 28.52 3.64
C THR A 202 -4.10 27.53 4.80
N LEU A 203 -5.27 27.17 5.30
CA LEU A 203 -5.42 25.93 6.07
C LEU A 203 -4.97 24.72 5.23
N PHE A 204 -4.30 23.77 5.85
CA PHE A 204 -3.88 22.51 5.21
C PHE A 204 -5.08 21.71 4.70
N ASP A 205 -6.05 21.40 5.56
CA ASP A 205 -7.29 20.74 5.13
C ASP A 205 -8.49 21.14 6.00
N PRO A 206 -9.24 22.19 5.63
CA PRO A 206 -10.43 22.60 6.37
C PRO A 206 -11.67 21.75 6.05
N ASN A 207 -11.63 20.91 5.02
CA ASN A 207 -12.82 20.23 4.50
C ASN A 207 -13.02 18.86 5.15
N THR A 208 -11.92 18.17 5.46
CA THR A 208 -11.92 16.83 6.06
C THR A 208 -11.10 16.79 7.34
N ASP A 209 -11.27 15.75 8.14
CA ASP A 209 -10.41 15.47 9.30
C ASP A 209 -9.37 14.38 8.99
N LYS A 210 -8.99 14.26 7.70
CA LYS A 210 -8.18 13.16 7.15
C LYS A 210 -6.99 13.63 6.31
N GLY A 211 -6.99 14.85 5.78
CA GLY A 211 -5.84 15.46 5.11
C GLY A 211 -5.73 15.22 3.60
N TYR A 212 -6.69 14.55 2.98
CA TYR A 212 -6.62 14.21 1.55
C TYR A 212 -7.29 15.24 0.63
N SER A 213 -7.95 16.31 1.12
CA SER A 213 -8.83 17.12 0.26
C SER A 213 -8.15 18.27 -0.49
N ARG A 214 -6.90 18.62 -0.14
CA ARG A 214 -6.19 19.77 -0.74
C ARG A 214 -4.75 19.48 -1.15
N PHE A 215 -3.92 19.05 -0.21
CA PHE A 215 -2.47 18.89 -0.39
C PHE A 215 -2.05 17.44 -0.11
N PRO A 216 -2.17 16.53 -1.10
CA PRO A 216 -1.95 15.10 -0.88
C PRO A 216 -0.48 14.74 -0.59
N PHE A 217 0.46 15.67 -0.76
CA PHE A 217 1.91 15.41 -0.71
C PHE A 217 2.61 16.04 0.51
N LEU A 218 1.90 16.22 1.62
CA LEU A 218 2.47 16.72 2.89
C LEU A 218 3.67 15.90 3.36
N ILE A 219 3.54 14.57 3.36
CA ILE A 219 4.55 13.66 3.88
C ILE A 219 5.81 13.70 3.04
N GLU A 220 5.65 13.75 1.73
CA GLU A 220 6.72 13.91 0.76
C GLU A 220 7.43 15.27 0.95
N SER A 221 6.68 16.33 1.24
CA SER A 221 7.24 17.65 1.56
C SER A 221 8.08 17.61 2.85
N LEU A 222 7.60 16.93 3.90
CA LEU A 222 8.37 16.74 5.15
C LEU A 222 9.64 15.92 4.90
N GLU A 223 9.58 14.89 4.05
CA GLU A 223 10.73 14.05 3.70
C GLU A 223 11.80 14.80 2.91
N ASN A 224 11.39 15.70 2.00
CA ASN A 224 12.29 16.41 1.10
C ASN A 224 12.85 17.69 1.73
N VAL A 225 12.00 18.50 2.34
CA VAL A 225 12.41 19.79 2.90
C VAL A 225 13.07 19.61 4.26
N PHE A 226 12.44 18.79 5.13
CA PHE A 226 12.90 18.58 6.50
C PHE A 226 13.75 17.33 6.67
N GLY A 227 13.74 16.38 5.74
CA GLY A 227 14.50 15.14 5.89
C GLY A 227 13.89 14.16 6.92
N LEU A 228 12.62 14.33 7.30
CA LEU A 228 11.91 13.42 8.21
C LEU A 228 11.62 12.11 7.46
N LYS A 229 12.53 11.15 7.50
CA LYS A 229 12.37 9.87 6.79
C LYS A 229 11.41 8.93 7.53
N ARG A 230 10.54 8.25 6.78
CA ARG A 230 9.85 7.05 7.26
C ARG A 230 10.85 5.89 7.26
N LEU A 231 11.10 5.34 8.44
CA LEU A 231 12.22 4.41 8.65
C LEU A 231 11.85 2.94 8.49
N ALA A 232 10.56 2.61 8.49
CA ALA A 232 10.10 1.22 8.48
C ALA A 232 9.10 0.98 7.34
N GLU A 233 9.24 -0.19 6.70
CA GLU A 233 8.39 -0.66 5.62
C GLU A 233 8.00 -2.13 5.83
N ARG A 234 6.85 -2.55 5.31
CA ARG A 234 6.45 -3.96 5.22
C ARG A 234 6.36 -4.41 3.77
N ARG A 235 6.76 -5.65 3.51
CA ARG A 235 6.57 -6.36 2.24
C ARG A 235 5.25 -7.14 2.28
N HIS A 236 4.12 -6.47 2.16
CA HIS A 236 2.80 -7.09 2.30
C HIS A 236 1.79 -6.66 1.24
N VAL A 237 2.23 -5.99 0.19
CA VAL A 237 1.37 -5.50 -0.89
C VAL A 237 1.12 -6.58 -1.92
N GLU A 238 -0.13 -6.65 -2.38
CA GLU A 238 -0.62 -7.61 -3.39
C GLU A 238 -1.11 -6.83 -4.61
N MET A 239 -0.82 -7.33 -5.81
CA MET A 239 -1.06 -6.60 -7.06
C MET A 239 -1.53 -7.53 -8.17
N TYR A 240 -2.30 -6.98 -9.10
CA TYR A 240 -2.71 -7.66 -10.33
C TYR A 240 -1.72 -7.44 -11.47
N PHE A 241 -1.59 -8.46 -12.33
CA PHE A 241 -0.80 -8.42 -13.55
C PHE A 241 -1.56 -9.10 -14.69
N ASP A 242 -1.87 -8.31 -15.72
CA ASP A 242 -2.44 -8.80 -16.98
C ASP A 242 -1.40 -8.68 -18.11
N PRO A 243 -0.90 -9.79 -18.70
CA PRO A 243 0.03 -9.72 -19.80
C PRO A 243 -0.59 -9.14 -21.09
N GLY A 244 -1.90 -9.24 -21.30
CA GLY A 244 -2.61 -8.69 -22.45
C GLY A 244 -2.71 -7.17 -22.46
N MET A 245 -2.63 -6.53 -21.28
CA MET A 245 -2.61 -5.06 -21.14
C MET A 245 -1.25 -4.44 -21.46
N ARG A 246 -0.22 -5.27 -21.65
CA ARG A 246 1.12 -4.83 -22.02
C ARG A 246 1.41 -5.26 -23.45
N TYR A 247 2.19 -4.45 -24.18
CA TYR A 247 2.64 -4.84 -25.52
C TYR A 247 3.52 -6.09 -25.41
N LEU A 248 2.94 -7.26 -25.72
CA LEU A 248 3.51 -8.61 -25.51
C LEU A 248 4.96 -8.75 -26.02
N ASP A 249 5.31 -8.07 -27.11
CA ASP A 249 6.65 -8.10 -27.72
C ASP A 249 7.72 -7.29 -26.95
N THR A 250 7.33 -6.56 -25.90
CA THR A 250 8.22 -5.67 -25.12
C THR A 250 8.31 -6.02 -23.64
N ILE A 251 7.51 -6.99 -23.16
CA ILE A 251 7.48 -7.39 -21.75
C ILE A 251 8.76 -8.16 -21.44
N LYS A 252 9.70 -7.49 -20.77
CA LYS A 252 10.84 -8.16 -20.14
C LYS A 252 10.45 -8.57 -18.73
N ILE A 253 9.82 -9.72 -18.59
CA ILE A 253 9.30 -10.18 -17.29
C ILE A 253 10.38 -10.27 -16.21
N ASP A 254 11.62 -10.60 -16.58
CA ASP A 254 12.78 -10.58 -15.69
C ASP A 254 13.02 -9.20 -15.05
N ASN A 255 12.87 -8.13 -15.84
CA ASN A 255 13.00 -6.76 -15.34
C ASN A 255 11.82 -6.38 -14.45
N LEU A 256 10.63 -6.82 -14.84
CA LEU A 256 9.40 -6.51 -14.12
C LEU A 256 9.38 -7.19 -12.75
N ALA A 257 9.77 -8.47 -12.65
CA ALA A 257 9.92 -9.17 -11.38
C ALA A 257 10.96 -8.53 -10.45
N LYS A 258 12.09 -8.05 -11.00
CA LYS A 258 13.09 -7.26 -10.25
C LYS A 258 12.50 -5.94 -9.74
N GLN A 259 11.72 -5.25 -10.57
CA GLN A 259 11.04 -4.02 -10.19
C GLN A 259 10.00 -4.29 -9.09
N TRP A 260 9.17 -5.31 -9.23
CA TRP A 260 8.20 -5.71 -8.21
C TRP A 260 8.85 -6.05 -6.86
N LYS A 261 9.99 -6.74 -6.89
CA LYS A 261 10.80 -6.99 -5.69
C LYS A 261 11.29 -5.68 -5.05
N ALA A 262 11.82 -4.75 -5.84
CA ALA A 262 12.28 -3.45 -5.35
C ALA A 262 11.13 -2.60 -4.76
N LEU A 263 9.93 -2.73 -5.32
CA LEU A 263 8.70 -2.11 -4.82
C LEU A 263 8.10 -2.83 -3.60
N LYS A 264 8.73 -3.93 -3.15
CA LYS A 264 8.32 -4.74 -2.00
C LYS A 264 6.93 -5.40 -2.19
N ILE A 265 6.61 -5.74 -3.44
CA ILE A 265 5.43 -6.56 -3.73
C ILE A 265 5.65 -7.98 -3.19
N LYS A 266 4.65 -8.50 -2.49
CA LYS A 266 4.65 -9.86 -1.93
C LYS A 266 3.97 -10.85 -2.87
N ARG A 267 2.83 -10.48 -3.44
CA ARG A 267 2.00 -11.36 -4.29
C ARG A 267 1.62 -10.71 -5.61
N ILE A 268 1.58 -11.51 -6.66
CA ILE A 268 1.05 -11.15 -7.98
C ILE A 268 -0.13 -12.06 -8.33
N TYR A 269 -1.27 -11.48 -8.64
CA TYR A 269 -2.44 -12.12 -9.26
C TYR A 269 -2.30 -12.02 -10.77
N ALA A 270 -1.85 -13.10 -11.41
CA ALA A 270 -1.56 -13.11 -12.84
C ALA A 270 -2.76 -13.65 -13.63
N ALA A 271 -3.27 -12.86 -14.58
CA ALA A 271 -4.38 -13.23 -15.44
C ALA A 271 -4.14 -14.60 -16.10
N GLY A 272 -5.04 -15.54 -15.86
CA GLY A 272 -4.90 -16.95 -16.23
C GLY A 272 -5.59 -17.35 -17.54
N TRP A 273 -6.31 -16.44 -18.20
CA TRP A 273 -7.09 -16.72 -19.41
C TRP A 273 -6.29 -16.71 -20.72
N TYR A 274 -4.96 -16.55 -20.65
CA TYR A 274 -4.04 -16.71 -21.78
C TYR A 274 -3.32 -18.07 -21.78
N TYR A 275 -3.81 -19.05 -21.00
CA TYR A 275 -3.14 -20.36 -20.81
C TYR A 275 -2.96 -21.15 -22.11
N ASP A 276 -3.75 -20.82 -23.12
CA ASP A 276 -3.75 -21.47 -24.42
C ASP A 276 -3.16 -20.61 -25.56
N ASP A 277 -2.63 -19.45 -25.18
CA ASP A 277 -1.85 -18.53 -26.00
C ASP A 277 -0.33 -18.77 -25.85
N LYS A 278 0.48 -17.93 -26.49
CA LYS A 278 1.95 -18.00 -26.47
C LYS A 278 2.59 -17.41 -25.21
N TYR A 279 1.82 -17.05 -24.19
CA TYR A 279 2.40 -16.46 -22.98
C TYR A 279 3.13 -17.51 -22.14
N ASP A 280 4.39 -17.23 -21.78
CA ASP A 280 5.22 -18.17 -21.03
C ASP A 280 5.01 -18.03 -19.52
N TYR A 281 3.93 -18.64 -19.02
CA TYR A 281 3.65 -18.71 -17.58
C TYR A 281 4.75 -19.39 -16.76
N LYS A 282 5.46 -20.37 -17.35
CA LYS A 282 6.56 -21.05 -16.64
C LYS A 282 7.71 -20.11 -16.38
N HIS A 283 8.04 -19.25 -17.36
CA HIS A 283 9.04 -18.22 -17.18
C HIS A 283 8.58 -17.16 -16.15
N LEU A 284 7.33 -16.68 -16.23
CA LEU A 284 6.75 -15.78 -15.23
C LEU A 284 6.91 -16.31 -13.80
N LEU A 285 6.45 -17.55 -13.56
CA LEU A 285 6.50 -18.19 -12.25
C LEU A 285 7.95 -18.30 -11.75
N LYS A 286 8.84 -18.82 -12.60
CA LYS A 286 10.26 -18.96 -12.28
C LYS A 286 10.89 -17.64 -11.87
N VAL A 287 10.71 -16.56 -12.64
CA VAL A 287 11.36 -15.28 -12.33
C VAL A 287 10.75 -14.61 -11.10
N CYS A 288 9.45 -14.79 -10.85
CA CYS A 288 8.82 -14.31 -9.62
C CYS A 288 9.35 -15.05 -8.39
N HIS A 289 9.44 -16.38 -8.45
CA HIS A 289 9.99 -17.21 -7.36
C HIS A 289 11.47 -16.95 -7.12
N GLU A 290 12.27 -16.71 -8.15
CA GLU A 290 13.66 -16.24 -8.02
C GLU A 290 13.75 -14.94 -7.21
N ASN A 291 12.72 -14.09 -7.30
CA ASN A 291 12.59 -12.82 -6.58
C ASN A 291 11.78 -12.93 -5.26
N GLY A 292 11.40 -14.15 -4.86
CA GLY A 292 10.61 -14.40 -3.65
C GLY A 292 9.22 -13.77 -3.67
N ILE A 293 8.61 -13.68 -4.86
CA ILE A 293 7.26 -13.18 -5.10
C ILE A 293 6.34 -14.39 -5.29
N LEU A 294 5.25 -14.43 -4.54
CA LEU A 294 4.21 -15.44 -4.69
C LEU A 294 3.34 -15.12 -5.90
N VAL A 295 2.92 -16.13 -6.67
CA VAL A 295 2.13 -15.93 -7.87
C VAL A 295 0.87 -16.79 -7.86
N TYR A 296 -0.26 -16.15 -8.14
CA TYR A 296 -1.59 -16.73 -8.11
C TYR A 296 -2.18 -16.70 -9.51
N CYS A 297 -2.84 -17.78 -9.91
CA CYS A 297 -3.59 -17.81 -11.15
C CYS A 297 -4.91 -17.07 -10.95
N TRP A 298 -5.08 -15.93 -11.60
CA TRP A 298 -6.32 -15.15 -11.56
C TRP A 298 -7.28 -15.64 -12.65
N LEU A 299 -8.46 -16.11 -12.26
CA LEU A 299 -9.49 -16.65 -13.14
C LEU A 299 -10.74 -15.77 -13.13
N GLU A 300 -11.09 -15.17 -14.28
CA GLU A 300 -12.22 -14.25 -14.40
C GLU A 300 -13.51 -14.89 -14.95
N THR A 301 -14.02 -15.89 -14.24
CA THR A 301 -15.22 -16.62 -14.69
C THR A 301 -16.46 -15.71 -14.78
N PRO A 302 -17.39 -15.90 -15.74
CA PRO A 302 -17.53 -17.07 -16.61
C PRO A 302 -16.71 -17.03 -17.91
N MET A 303 -15.77 -16.09 -18.05
CA MET A 303 -14.74 -16.18 -19.09
C MET A 303 -13.70 -17.24 -18.70
N ILE A 304 -13.25 -18.02 -19.69
CA ILE A 304 -12.22 -19.06 -19.53
C ILE A 304 -10.98 -18.69 -20.34
N SER A 305 -11.15 -18.57 -21.65
CA SER A 305 -10.21 -17.96 -22.60
C SER A 305 -10.97 -17.64 -23.89
N GLU A 306 -10.41 -16.77 -24.74
CA GLU A 306 -10.99 -16.50 -26.06
C GLU A 306 -11.02 -17.78 -26.93
N LYS A 307 -9.96 -18.58 -26.88
CA LYS A 307 -9.87 -19.82 -27.67
C LYS A 307 -10.87 -20.87 -27.20
N PHE A 308 -11.10 -21.04 -25.89
CA PHE A 308 -12.14 -21.92 -25.37
C PHE A 308 -13.51 -21.51 -25.92
N TRP A 309 -13.82 -20.22 -25.87
CA TRP A 309 -15.07 -19.66 -26.40
C TRP A 309 -15.22 -19.85 -27.92
N ASN A 310 -14.13 -19.77 -28.66
CA ASN A 310 -14.10 -20.04 -30.10
C ASN A 310 -14.30 -21.51 -30.45
N ASN A 311 -13.74 -22.43 -29.67
CA ASN A 311 -13.82 -23.87 -29.90
C ASN A 311 -15.17 -24.48 -29.50
N HIS A 312 -15.92 -23.81 -28.61
CA HIS A 312 -17.16 -24.33 -28.03
C HIS A 312 -18.36 -23.38 -28.26
N PRO A 313 -18.76 -23.10 -29.52
CA PRO A 313 -19.89 -22.21 -29.81
C PRO A 313 -21.22 -22.68 -29.20
N GLU A 314 -21.39 -23.99 -28.99
CA GLU A 314 -22.55 -24.61 -28.35
C GLU A 314 -22.72 -24.25 -26.87
N TRP A 315 -21.65 -23.76 -26.22
CA TRP A 315 -21.63 -23.41 -24.81
C TRP A 315 -21.50 -21.92 -24.56
N ARG A 316 -21.60 -21.07 -25.59
CA ARG A 316 -21.54 -19.61 -25.38
C ARG A 316 -22.75 -19.13 -24.58
N GLU A 317 -22.50 -18.26 -23.61
CA GLU A 317 -23.59 -17.57 -22.91
C GLU A 317 -24.36 -16.67 -23.88
N LYS A 318 -25.63 -16.39 -23.56
CA LYS A 318 -26.49 -15.52 -24.36
C LYS A 318 -26.91 -14.30 -23.56
N THR A 319 -27.17 -13.22 -24.28
CA THR A 319 -27.73 -11.98 -23.73
C THR A 319 -29.26 -11.96 -23.79
N ALA A 320 -29.95 -10.95 -23.24
CA ALA A 320 -31.42 -10.87 -23.30
C ALA A 320 -31.96 -10.79 -24.74
N TYR A 321 -31.12 -10.38 -25.69
CA TYR A 321 -31.42 -10.42 -27.13
C TYR A 321 -31.03 -11.73 -27.81
N LEU A 322 -30.67 -12.75 -27.03
CA LEU A 322 -30.29 -14.09 -27.48
C LEU A 322 -29.07 -14.11 -28.42
N LYS A 323 -28.21 -13.10 -28.31
CA LYS A 323 -26.91 -13.03 -29.00
C LYS A 323 -25.82 -13.66 -28.14
N ASP A 324 -24.75 -14.12 -28.77
CA ASP A 324 -23.54 -14.56 -28.05
C ASP A 324 -23.02 -13.43 -27.16
N ALA A 325 -22.72 -13.74 -25.90
CA ALA A 325 -22.27 -12.77 -24.91
C ALA A 325 -20.74 -12.58 -24.95
N GLN A 326 -20.25 -11.91 -25.98
CA GLN A 326 -18.94 -11.26 -25.95
C GLN A 326 -19.14 -9.80 -25.51
N ILE A 327 -18.77 -9.49 -24.28
CA ILE A 327 -19.05 -8.20 -23.63
C ILE A 327 -17.73 -7.55 -23.26
N ASP A 328 -17.42 -6.43 -23.93
CA ASP A 328 -16.12 -5.78 -23.85
C ASP A 328 -14.98 -6.78 -24.13
N TRP A 329 -14.07 -6.98 -23.19
CA TRP A 329 -12.96 -7.94 -23.28
C TRP A 329 -13.35 -9.37 -22.86
N ARG A 330 -14.53 -9.57 -22.26
CA ARG A 330 -14.94 -10.86 -21.68
C ARG A 330 -15.71 -11.73 -22.68
N PHE A 331 -15.25 -12.98 -22.83
CA PHE A 331 -15.86 -14.01 -23.67
C PHE A 331 -16.63 -15.04 -22.81
N LEU A 332 -17.93 -14.81 -22.58
CA LEU A 332 -18.67 -15.53 -21.54
C LEU A 332 -19.16 -16.92 -21.97
N MET A 333 -18.94 -17.90 -21.10
CA MET A 333 -19.42 -19.28 -21.26
C MET A 333 -20.67 -19.56 -20.43
N ASN A 334 -21.57 -20.39 -20.95
CA ASN A 334 -22.71 -20.96 -20.23
C ASN A 334 -22.22 -22.01 -19.23
N LEU A 335 -21.82 -21.55 -18.05
CA LEU A 335 -21.40 -22.43 -16.96
C LEU A 335 -22.58 -23.10 -16.24
N ALA A 336 -23.84 -22.80 -16.58
CA ALA A 336 -24.98 -23.59 -16.11
C ALA A 336 -25.01 -24.99 -16.79
N ASN A 337 -24.44 -25.12 -17.99
CA ASN A 337 -24.26 -26.40 -18.66
C ASN A 337 -23.20 -27.27 -17.95
N ALA A 338 -23.59 -28.49 -17.55
CA ALA A 338 -22.70 -29.40 -16.83
C ALA A 338 -21.53 -29.94 -17.69
N ASP A 339 -21.74 -30.15 -18.98
CA ASP A 339 -20.69 -30.61 -19.90
C ASP A 339 -19.66 -29.50 -20.14
N CYS A 340 -20.13 -28.25 -20.26
CA CYS A 340 -19.25 -27.08 -20.31
C CYS A 340 -18.35 -27.01 -19.07
N ARG A 341 -18.95 -27.05 -17.86
CA ARG A 341 -18.17 -27.04 -16.60
C ARG A 341 -17.16 -28.18 -16.53
N LYS A 342 -17.56 -29.39 -16.95
CA LYS A 342 -16.68 -30.56 -16.94
C LYS A 342 -15.47 -30.36 -17.85
N GLN A 343 -15.66 -29.79 -19.04
CA GLN A 343 -14.56 -29.48 -19.96
C GLN A 343 -13.67 -28.37 -19.40
N VAL A 344 -14.25 -27.30 -18.86
CA VAL A 344 -13.50 -26.21 -18.19
C VAL A 344 -12.63 -26.78 -17.06
N PHE A 345 -13.18 -27.61 -16.19
CA PHE A 345 -12.43 -28.21 -15.09
C PHE A 345 -11.30 -29.13 -15.57
N ALA A 346 -11.47 -29.80 -16.72
CA ALA A 346 -10.41 -30.61 -17.30
C ALA A 346 -9.22 -29.76 -17.77
N GLU A 347 -9.48 -28.64 -18.46
CA GLU A 347 -8.43 -27.74 -18.95
C GLU A 347 -7.75 -26.97 -17.82
N LEU A 348 -8.53 -26.41 -16.89
CA LEU A 348 -7.96 -25.74 -15.72
C LEU A 348 -7.14 -26.69 -14.85
N LYS A 349 -7.47 -27.98 -14.80
CA LYS A 349 -6.69 -28.95 -14.02
C LYS A 349 -5.29 -29.09 -14.58
N GLU A 350 -5.18 -29.23 -15.90
CA GLU A 350 -3.88 -29.30 -16.56
C GLU A 350 -3.07 -28.03 -16.27
N PHE A 351 -3.69 -26.86 -16.40
CA PHE A 351 -3.02 -25.58 -16.21
C PHE A 351 -2.58 -25.33 -14.75
N LEU A 352 -3.44 -25.58 -13.76
CA LEU A 352 -3.15 -25.34 -12.35
C LEU A 352 -2.20 -26.38 -11.75
N VAL A 353 -2.29 -27.64 -12.17
CA VAL A 353 -1.44 -28.73 -11.63
C VAL A 353 -0.05 -28.72 -12.25
N ASN A 354 0.08 -28.47 -13.55
CA ASN A 354 1.38 -28.57 -14.25
C ASN A 354 2.28 -27.35 -14.08
N ASN A 355 1.77 -26.27 -13.47
CA ASN A 355 2.51 -25.05 -13.20
C ASN A 355 2.64 -24.83 -11.69
N ASP A 356 3.73 -24.21 -11.26
CA ASP A 356 4.08 -24.02 -9.84
C ASP A 356 3.36 -22.82 -9.19
N TRP A 357 2.08 -22.63 -9.50
CA TRP A 357 1.25 -21.62 -8.85
C TRP A 357 1.24 -21.79 -7.32
N ASP A 358 1.37 -20.68 -6.58
CA ASP A 358 1.26 -20.66 -5.12
C ASP A 358 -0.21 -20.61 -4.67
N GLY A 359 -1.11 -20.17 -5.56
CA GLY A 359 -2.54 -20.17 -5.31
C GLY A 359 -3.36 -19.89 -6.57
N VAL A 360 -4.67 -19.81 -6.38
CA VAL A 360 -5.65 -19.43 -7.40
C VAL A 360 -6.58 -18.39 -6.83
N ASP A 361 -6.79 -17.33 -7.59
CA ASP A 361 -7.83 -16.34 -7.35
C ASP A 361 -9.01 -16.64 -8.27
N PHE A 362 -10.09 -17.20 -7.70
CA PHE A 362 -11.34 -17.43 -8.40
C PHE A 362 -12.20 -16.17 -8.28
N ALA A 363 -12.15 -15.36 -9.32
CA ALA A 363 -12.68 -14.01 -9.30
C ALA A 363 -13.98 -13.89 -10.09
N GLU A 364 -14.80 -12.95 -9.63
CA GLU A 364 -15.86 -12.31 -10.37
C GLU A 364 -16.88 -13.22 -11.07
N MET A 365 -17.20 -14.38 -10.47
CA MET A 365 -18.37 -15.16 -10.88
C MET A 365 -19.66 -14.40 -10.56
N TYR A 366 -20.03 -13.48 -11.45
CA TYR A 366 -21.28 -12.72 -11.48
C TYR A 366 -21.84 -12.70 -12.92
N PHE A 367 -22.93 -11.96 -13.13
CA PHE A 367 -23.53 -11.77 -14.45
C PHE A 367 -23.50 -10.32 -14.95
N GLU A 368 -23.29 -10.17 -16.25
CA GLU A 368 -23.25 -8.87 -16.93
C GLU A 368 -24.64 -8.26 -17.17
N PRO A 369 -24.74 -6.93 -17.36
CA PRO A 369 -23.65 -5.95 -17.26
C PRO A 369 -23.45 -5.43 -15.83
N SER A 370 -22.22 -5.46 -15.33
CA SER A 370 -21.86 -4.80 -14.07
C SER A 370 -21.55 -3.30 -14.28
N PRO A 371 -22.02 -2.38 -13.42
CA PRO A 371 -23.06 -2.54 -12.39
C PRO A 371 -24.49 -2.30 -12.92
N VAL A 372 -24.66 -2.13 -14.24
CA VAL A 372 -25.85 -1.54 -14.89
C VAL A 372 -27.11 -2.41 -14.83
N GLY A 373 -26.98 -3.73 -14.93
CA GLY A 373 -28.11 -4.66 -14.86
C GLY A 373 -29.15 -4.49 -16.00
N PRO A 374 -30.46 -4.58 -15.71
CA PRO A 374 -31.51 -4.76 -16.73
C PRO A 374 -31.77 -3.52 -17.61
N GLU A 375 -31.14 -2.40 -17.28
CA GLU A 375 -31.12 -1.18 -18.10
C GLU A 375 -30.37 -1.34 -19.43
N LEU A 376 -29.47 -2.35 -19.54
CA LEU A 376 -28.66 -2.60 -20.73
C LEU A 376 -28.86 -4.04 -21.26
N PRO A 377 -30.05 -4.34 -21.84
CA PRO A 377 -30.45 -5.70 -22.24
C PRO A 377 -29.53 -6.39 -23.24
N GLU A 378 -28.86 -5.64 -24.11
CA GLU A 378 -27.93 -6.16 -25.10
C GLU A 378 -26.76 -6.93 -24.47
N ASN A 379 -26.40 -6.60 -23.23
CA ASN A 379 -25.32 -7.21 -22.46
C ASN A 379 -25.85 -8.02 -21.27
N PHE A 380 -27.17 -8.10 -21.08
CA PHE A 380 -27.77 -8.73 -19.90
C PHE A 380 -27.70 -10.25 -19.95
N THR A 381 -27.00 -10.85 -18.99
CA THR A 381 -26.79 -12.29 -18.84
C THR A 381 -27.27 -12.78 -17.48
N PRO A 382 -27.49 -14.09 -17.27
CA PRO A 382 -27.42 -15.18 -18.24
C PRO A 382 -28.78 -15.39 -18.93
N MET A 383 -28.76 -15.74 -20.22
CA MET A 383 -29.96 -15.95 -21.04
C MET A 383 -29.83 -17.13 -22.01
N ASN A 384 -28.90 -18.05 -21.75
CA ASN A 384 -28.83 -19.32 -22.47
C ASN A 384 -30.08 -20.19 -22.23
N ASP A 385 -30.30 -21.18 -23.09
CA ASP A 385 -31.53 -21.99 -23.08
C ASP A 385 -31.72 -22.79 -21.79
N ILE A 386 -30.64 -23.28 -21.16
CA ILE A 386 -30.74 -24.02 -19.89
C ILE A 386 -31.31 -23.12 -18.80
N VAL A 387 -30.76 -21.91 -18.67
CA VAL A 387 -31.21 -20.91 -17.68
C VAL A 387 -32.65 -20.49 -17.94
N ARG A 388 -32.98 -20.19 -19.21
CA ARG A 388 -34.33 -19.76 -19.59
C ARG A 388 -35.37 -20.84 -19.32
N GLU A 389 -35.07 -22.09 -19.66
CA GLU A 389 -35.96 -23.22 -19.42
C GLU A 389 -36.14 -23.51 -17.93
N ASP A 390 -35.06 -23.47 -17.13
CA ASP A 390 -35.14 -23.72 -15.70
C ASP A 390 -35.95 -22.64 -14.99
N PHE A 391 -35.68 -21.36 -15.26
CA PHE A 391 -36.48 -20.26 -14.71
C PHE A 391 -37.95 -20.35 -15.14
N LYS A 392 -38.23 -20.65 -16.42
CA LYS A 392 -39.59 -20.79 -16.92
C LYS A 392 -40.37 -21.89 -16.21
N LYS A 393 -39.73 -23.02 -15.90
CA LYS A 393 -40.33 -24.11 -15.12
C LYS A 393 -40.70 -23.67 -13.71
N GLN A 394 -39.90 -22.80 -13.09
CA GLN A 394 -40.11 -22.33 -11.71
C GLN A 394 -41.11 -21.17 -11.63
N SER A 395 -41.10 -20.26 -12.61
CA SER A 395 -41.79 -18.96 -12.54
C SER A 395 -42.97 -18.82 -13.50
N GLY A 396 -43.13 -19.73 -14.46
CA GLY A 396 -44.27 -19.79 -15.38
C GLY A 396 -44.14 -18.93 -16.65
N PHE A 397 -43.02 -18.23 -16.86
CA PHE A 397 -42.78 -17.42 -18.07
C PHE A 397 -41.29 -17.43 -18.45
N ASP A 398 -40.98 -17.14 -19.72
CA ASP A 398 -39.60 -17.07 -20.23
C ASP A 398 -38.95 -15.73 -19.82
N PRO A 399 -37.75 -15.70 -19.20
CA PRO A 399 -37.20 -14.47 -18.65
C PRO A 399 -36.87 -13.42 -19.72
N VAL A 400 -36.78 -13.75 -21.01
CA VAL A 400 -36.65 -12.76 -22.09
C VAL A 400 -37.83 -11.79 -22.13
N LEU A 401 -39.01 -12.22 -21.66
CA LEU A 401 -40.20 -11.38 -21.57
C LEU A 401 -40.07 -10.23 -20.58
N LEU A 402 -39.04 -10.23 -19.71
CA LEU A 402 -38.69 -9.09 -18.85
C LEU A 402 -38.17 -7.91 -19.66
N PHE A 403 -37.67 -8.15 -20.88
CA PHE A 403 -37.00 -7.14 -21.72
C PHE A 403 -37.83 -6.73 -22.95
N ASP A 404 -39.03 -7.28 -23.11
CA ASP A 404 -40.01 -6.81 -24.08
C ASP A 404 -40.88 -5.72 -23.45
N THR A 405 -40.76 -4.48 -23.93
CA THR A 405 -41.53 -3.33 -23.43
C THR A 405 -43.05 -3.48 -23.57
N LYS A 406 -43.52 -4.42 -24.40
CA LYS A 406 -44.95 -4.74 -24.59
C LYS A 406 -45.43 -5.90 -23.72
N SER A 407 -44.53 -6.62 -23.06
CA SER A 407 -44.85 -7.75 -22.21
C SER A 407 -45.45 -7.31 -20.88
N GLN A 408 -46.42 -8.07 -20.36
CA GLN A 408 -46.92 -7.90 -18.99
C GLN A 408 -45.84 -8.15 -17.93
N HIS A 409 -44.77 -8.85 -18.30
CA HIS A 409 -43.64 -9.19 -17.43
C HIS A 409 -42.52 -8.15 -17.51
N TYR A 410 -42.66 -7.08 -18.29
CA TYR A 410 -41.60 -6.09 -18.48
C TYR A 410 -41.05 -5.58 -17.14
N TRP A 411 -39.73 -5.60 -16.97
CA TRP A 411 -39.10 -5.45 -15.66
C TRP A 411 -39.41 -4.11 -14.97
N ARG A 412 -39.62 -3.04 -15.74
CA ARG A 412 -39.99 -1.71 -15.20
C ARG A 412 -41.44 -1.61 -14.73
N THR A 413 -42.33 -2.47 -15.23
CA THR A 413 -43.76 -2.45 -14.89
C THR A 413 -44.15 -3.62 -14.00
N SER A 414 -43.38 -4.71 -13.97
CA SER A 414 -43.57 -5.87 -13.10
C SER A 414 -42.38 -6.06 -12.15
N ASN A 415 -42.34 -5.27 -11.07
CA ASN A 415 -41.33 -5.41 -10.02
C ASN A 415 -41.31 -6.81 -9.40
N ALA A 416 -42.49 -7.47 -9.32
CA ALA A 416 -42.59 -8.81 -8.76
C ALA A 416 -41.91 -9.87 -9.64
N ASP A 417 -42.05 -9.78 -10.97
CA ASP A 417 -41.41 -10.73 -11.88
C ASP A 417 -39.92 -10.45 -12.04
N TRP A 418 -39.50 -9.18 -11.99
CA TRP A 418 -38.09 -8.82 -11.87
C TRP A 418 -37.46 -9.43 -10.61
N ARG A 419 -38.08 -9.24 -9.44
CA ARG A 419 -37.59 -9.81 -8.17
C ARG A 419 -37.40 -11.32 -8.25
N LYS A 420 -38.36 -12.06 -8.82
CA LYS A 420 -38.23 -13.52 -9.01
C LYS A 420 -36.99 -13.87 -9.82
N PHE A 421 -36.72 -13.16 -10.91
CA PHE A 421 -35.58 -13.46 -11.76
C PHE A 421 -34.25 -13.01 -11.13
N ALA A 422 -34.23 -11.89 -10.44
CA ALA A 422 -33.07 -11.46 -9.66
C ALA A 422 -32.72 -12.48 -8.55
N ASP A 423 -33.71 -12.98 -7.81
CA ASP A 423 -33.51 -14.04 -6.80
C ASP A 423 -32.99 -15.34 -7.41
N TYR A 424 -33.57 -15.74 -8.54
CA TYR A 424 -33.09 -16.89 -9.30
C TYR A 424 -31.62 -16.71 -9.72
N ARG A 425 -31.24 -15.53 -10.27
CA ARG A 425 -29.86 -15.22 -10.66
C ARG A 425 -28.92 -15.29 -9.46
N LYS A 426 -29.27 -14.73 -8.31
CA LYS A 426 -28.47 -14.83 -7.08
C LYS A 426 -28.23 -16.28 -6.65
N GLN A 427 -29.27 -17.10 -6.73
CA GLN A 427 -29.17 -18.52 -6.40
C GLN A 427 -28.32 -19.30 -7.41
N LEU A 428 -28.45 -19.02 -8.71
CA LEU A 428 -27.63 -19.62 -9.76
C LEU A 428 -26.16 -19.23 -9.58
N CYS A 429 -25.87 -17.95 -9.38
CA CYS A 429 -24.53 -17.43 -9.12
C CYS A 429 -23.87 -18.15 -7.93
N TYR A 430 -24.59 -18.28 -6.80
CA TYR A 430 -24.14 -19.05 -5.65
C TYR A 430 -23.86 -20.52 -6.01
N GLN A 431 -24.73 -21.19 -6.78
CA GLN A 431 -24.51 -22.57 -7.20
C GLN A 431 -23.26 -22.71 -8.08
N LEU A 432 -23.07 -21.82 -9.05
CA LEU A 432 -21.90 -21.80 -9.93
C LEU A 432 -20.60 -21.63 -9.11
N LYS A 433 -20.58 -20.70 -8.16
CA LYS A 433 -19.47 -20.56 -7.21
C LYS A 433 -19.21 -21.86 -6.46
N THR A 434 -20.24 -22.52 -5.94
CA THR A 434 -20.04 -23.79 -5.21
C THR A 434 -19.48 -24.91 -6.08
N TYR A 435 -19.85 -25.01 -7.36
CA TYR A 435 -19.26 -26.00 -8.27
C TYR A 435 -17.76 -25.75 -8.49
N PHE A 436 -17.37 -24.49 -8.69
CA PHE A 436 -15.96 -24.12 -8.83
C PHE A 436 -15.19 -24.32 -7.52
N LEU A 437 -15.75 -23.93 -6.38
CA LEU A 437 -15.10 -24.10 -5.08
C LEU A 437 -14.96 -25.57 -4.67
N ASP A 438 -15.94 -26.43 -4.99
CA ASP A 438 -15.80 -27.87 -4.82
C ASP A 438 -14.61 -28.39 -5.65
N TYR A 439 -14.53 -28.02 -6.94
CA TYR A 439 -13.42 -28.39 -7.83
C TYR A 439 -12.05 -27.85 -7.34
N LEU A 440 -11.96 -26.56 -6.98
CA LEU A 440 -10.71 -25.94 -6.53
C LEU A 440 -10.26 -26.51 -5.18
N SER A 441 -11.19 -26.96 -4.33
CA SER A 441 -10.86 -27.71 -3.12
C SER A 441 -10.17 -29.04 -3.44
N GLU A 442 -10.57 -29.74 -4.50
CA GLU A 442 -9.88 -30.95 -4.97
C GLU A 442 -8.48 -30.65 -5.53
N ILE A 443 -8.31 -29.51 -6.21
CA ILE A 443 -6.98 -29.05 -6.68
C ILE A 443 -6.07 -28.73 -5.48
N LYS A 444 -6.60 -28.03 -4.47
CA LYS A 444 -5.89 -27.73 -3.22
C LYS A 444 -5.44 -28.99 -2.48
N LEU A 445 -6.18 -30.10 -2.55
CA LEU A 445 -5.74 -31.38 -1.97
C LEU A 445 -4.57 -32.03 -2.74
N GLN A 446 -4.41 -31.71 -4.02
CA GLN A 446 -3.33 -32.23 -4.88
C GLN A 446 -2.05 -31.38 -4.79
N LYS A 447 -2.16 -30.11 -4.39
CA LYS A 447 -1.04 -29.18 -4.28
C LYS A 447 -0.78 -28.82 -2.82
N LYS A 448 0.42 -29.07 -2.34
CA LYS A 448 0.82 -28.66 -0.99
C LYS A 448 0.89 -27.13 -0.90
N ASP A 449 0.45 -26.57 0.22
CA ASP A 449 0.55 -25.14 0.55
C ASP A 449 -0.08 -24.23 -0.52
N PHE A 450 -1.21 -24.66 -1.09
CA PHE A 450 -1.91 -23.95 -2.18
C PHE A 450 -3.11 -23.15 -1.64
N GLU A 451 -3.09 -21.83 -1.83
CA GLU A 451 -4.17 -20.95 -1.39
C GLU A 451 -5.28 -20.86 -2.46
N VAL A 452 -6.53 -20.98 -2.02
CA VAL A 452 -7.72 -20.76 -2.88
C VAL A 452 -8.40 -19.51 -2.38
N MET A 453 -8.60 -18.55 -3.28
CA MET A 453 -9.27 -17.29 -3.01
C MET A 453 -10.57 -17.20 -3.78
N LEU A 454 -11.53 -16.48 -3.21
CA LEU A 454 -12.76 -16.09 -3.87
C LEU A 454 -12.80 -14.56 -3.89
N THR A 455 -12.67 -13.98 -5.08
CA THR A 455 -12.88 -12.54 -5.29
C THR A 455 -14.31 -12.30 -5.74
N VAL A 456 -14.99 -11.37 -5.07
CA VAL A 456 -16.36 -10.95 -5.41
C VAL A 456 -16.45 -9.43 -5.40
N ILE A 457 -17.41 -8.91 -6.18
CA ILE A 457 -17.82 -7.51 -6.09
C ILE A 457 -18.60 -7.29 -4.80
N ASP A 458 -18.18 -6.34 -3.98
CA ASP A 458 -18.88 -5.96 -2.77
C ASP A 458 -20.23 -5.34 -3.12
N VAL A 459 -21.30 -6.04 -2.77
CA VAL A 459 -22.67 -5.52 -2.86
C VAL A 459 -23.25 -5.17 -1.49
N SER A 460 -22.42 -5.17 -0.45
CA SER A 460 -22.88 -4.88 0.91
C SER A 460 -23.11 -3.38 1.15
N ILE A 461 -22.31 -2.51 0.50
CA ILE A 461 -22.48 -1.05 0.56
C ILE A 461 -23.29 -0.48 -0.60
N THR A 462 -23.50 -1.26 -1.67
CA THR A 462 -24.36 -0.93 -2.83
C THR A 462 -25.34 -2.08 -3.14
N PRO A 463 -26.34 -2.32 -2.27
CA PRO A 463 -27.25 -3.44 -2.40
C PRO A 463 -28.07 -3.44 -3.70
N GLU A 464 -28.21 -2.30 -4.37
CA GLU A 464 -28.83 -2.20 -5.69
C GLU A 464 -28.06 -2.95 -6.78
N VAL A 465 -26.72 -3.05 -6.67
CA VAL A 465 -25.87 -3.80 -7.61
C VAL A 465 -26.10 -5.30 -7.49
N SER A 466 -26.49 -5.78 -6.31
CA SER A 466 -26.75 -7.20 -6.03
C SER A 466 -27.76 -7.82 -7.01
N ASP A 467 -28.86 -7.14 -7.29
CA ASP A 467 -29.87 -7.63 -8.24
C ASP A 467 -29.39 -7.55 -9.69
N ASN A 468 -28.55 -6.57 -10.00
CA ASN A 468 -28.04 -6.32 -11.34
C ASN A 468 -27.06 -7.41 -11.78
N ILE A 469 -26.16 -7.84 -10.89
CA ILE A 469 -25.09 -8.79 -11.23
C ILE A 469 -25.32 -10.20 -10.68
N GLY A 470 -26.36 -10.41 -9.86
CA GLY A 470 -26.63 -11.70 -9.23
C GLY A 470 -25.64 -12.07 -8.12
N GLU A 471 -24.86 -11.12 -7.62
CA GLU A 471 -24.01 -11.28 -6.43
C GLU A 471 -24.84 -11.09 -5.16
N ASP A 472 -24.50 -11.79 -4.08
CA ASP A 472 -25.20 -11.65 -2.79
C ASP A 472 -24.24 -11.89 -1.62
N THR A 473 -24.10 -10.88 -0.76
CA THR A 473 -23.18 -10.91 0.39
C THR A 473 -23.42 -12.10 1.31
N GLU A 474 -24.67 -12.48 1.60
CA GLU A 474 -24.94 -13.61 2.49
C GLU A 474 -24.59 -14.95 1.83
N ASN A 475 -24.79 -15.09 0.52
CA ASN A 475 -24.33 -16.25 -0.24
C ASN A 475 -22.81 -16.37 -0.29
N THR A 476 -22.09 -15.25 -0.49
CA THR A 476 -20.62 -15.20 -0.39
C THR A 476 -20.15 -15.64 0.99
N LEU A 477 -20.78 -15.14 2.05
CA LEU A 477 -20.45 -15.53 3.43
C LEU A 477 -20.77 -17.01 3.72
N LYS A 478 -21.79 -17.60 3.07
CA LYS A 478 -22.03 -19.06 3.12
C LYS A 478 -20.88 -19.83 2.46
N CYS A 479 -20.34 -19.36 1.34
CA CYS A 479 -19.16 -19.95 0.71
C CYS A 479 -17.97 -19.91 1.68
N CYS A 480 -17.68 -18.76 2.28
CA CYS A 480 -16.59 -18.61 3.26
C CYS A 480 -16.73 -19.53 4.47
N LYS A 481 -17.96 -19.83 4.89
CA LYS A 481 -18.22 -20.77 5.99
C LYS A 481 -18.05 -22.23 5.56
N LYS A 482 -18.36 -22.56 4.29
CA LYS A 482 -18.32 -23.93 3.76
C LYS A 482 -16.90 -24.35 3.35
N TYR A 483 -16.11 -23.43 2.79
CA TYR A 483 -14.82 -23.73 2.18
C TYR A 483 -13.66 -23.06 2.92
N ASP A 484 -12.49 -23.70 2.90
CA ASP A 484 -11.25 -23.11 3.40
C ASP A 484 -10.63 -22.17 2.35
N ILE A 485 -11.25 -21.01 2.18
CA ILE A 485 -10.87 -19.97 1.22
C ILE A 485 -10.44 -18.69 1.91
N VAL A 486 -9.71 -17.84 1.19
CA VAL A 486 -9.55 -16.42 1.52
C VAL A 486 -10.61 -15.64 0.74
N LEU A 487 -11.30 -14.72 1.42
CA LEU A 487 -12.27 -13.84 0.78
C LEU A 487 -11.58 -12.55 0.36
N GLN A 488 -11.73 -12.17 -0.90
CA GLN A 488 -11.35 -10.88 -1.42
C GLN A 488 -12.59 -10.12 -1.88
N GLU A 489 -12.75 -8.91 -1.34
CA GLU A 489 -13.87 -8.03 -1.65
C GLU A 489 -13.36 -6.86 -2.49
N GLU A 490 -13.85 -6.78 -3.71
CA GLU A 490 -13.58 -5.68 -4.64
C GLU A 490 -14.67 -4.63 -4.54
N ASP A 491 -14.28 -3.36 -4.49
CA ASP A 491 -15.28 -2.29 -4.51
C ASP A 491 -15.89 -2.13 -5.91
N PRO A 492 -17.23 -2.06 -6.04
CA PRO A 492 -17.87 -1.91 -7.34
C PRO A 492 -17.48 -0.57 -7.97
N SER A 493 -17.54 -0.48 -9.30
CA SER A 493 -17.15 0.73 -10.03
C SER A 493 -17.93 2.00 -9.66
N SER A 494 -19.16 1.84 -9.16
CA SER A 494 -19.95 2.93 -8.57
C SER A 494 -19.33 3.53 -7.29
N CYS A 495 -18.42 2.81 -6.64
CA CYS A 495 -17.76 3.19 -5.40
C CYS A 495 -16.34 3.72 -5.57
N TRP A 496 -15.73 3.62 -6.75
CA TRP A 496 -14.33 4.03 -6.97
C TRP A 496 -14.07 5.53 -6.70
N GLY A 497 -15.10 6.37 -6.77
CA GLY A 497 -15.02 7.79 -6.42
C GLY A 497 -15.38 8.12 -4.97
N LEU A 498 -15.68 7.12 -4.13
CA LEU A 498 -16.01 7.30 -2.72
C LEU A 498 -14.76 7.46 -1.86
N THR A 499 -14.97 7.91 -0.62
CA THR A 499 -13.86 8.17 0.30
C THR A 499 -13.19 6.90 0.83
N PRO A 500 -11.92 6.99 1.30
CA PRO A 500 -11.18 5.83 1.83
C PRO A 500 -11.88 5.09 2.98
N GLU A 501 -12.77 5.76 3.72
CA GLU A 501 -13.56 5.17 4.80
C GLU A 501 -14.48 4.03 4.35
N ARG A 502 -14.73 3.86 3.05
CA ARG A 502 -15.49 2.71 2.54
C ARG A 502 -14.87 1.37 2.96
N TYR A 503 -13.54 1.28 3.01
CA TYR A 503 -12.85 0.07 3.46
C TYR A 503 -13.01 -0.16 4.97
N ASP A 504 -13.16 0.89 5.78
CA ASP A 504 -13.51 0.75 7.19
C ASP A 504 -14.96 0.27 7.37
N MET A 505 -15.89 0.73 6.52
CA MET A 505 -17.28 0.25 6.51
C MET A 505 -17.36 -1.23 6.13
N MET A 506 -16.71 -1.63 5.03
CA MET A 506 -16.60 -3.02 4.58
C MET A 506 -15.94 -3.88 5.67
N GLY A 507 -14.83 -3.43 6.24
CA GLY A 507 -14.13 -4.13 7.33
C GLY A 507 -15.00 -4.39 8.54
N LYS A 508 -15.75 -3.38 9.01
CA LYS A 508 -16.73 -3.55 10.12
C LYS A 508 -17.82 -4.56 9.81
N LEU A 509 -18.19 -4.73 8.54
CA LEU A 509 -19.19 -5.70 8.12
C LEU A 509 -18.60 -7.11 8.05
N TYR A 510 -17.57 -7.31 7.22
CA TYR A 510 -17.00 -8.62 6.93
C TYR A 510 -16.33 -9.25 8.15
N ARG A 511 -15.67 -8.47 9.02
CA ARG A 511 -15.02 -9.00 10.24
C ARG A 511 -15.96 -9.57 11.29
N LYS A 512 -17.27 -9.33 11.18
CA LYS A 512 -18.26 -10.04 12.00
C LYS A 512 -18.33 -11.54 11.67
N ARG A 513 -17.95 -11.92 10.45
CA ARG A 513 -18.12 -13.27 9.90
C ARG A 513 -16.80 -13.93 9.49
N VAL A 514 -15.86 -13.17 8.92
CA VAL A 514 -14.50 -13.63 8.55
C VAL A 514 -13.52 -13.19 9.64
N LYS A 515 -13.30 -14.06 10.64
CA LYS A 515 -12.61 -13.70 11.88
C LYS A 515 -11.11 -13.97 11.84
N GLU A 516 -10.71 -14.97 11.08
CA GLU A 516 -9.33 -15.38 10.94
C GLU A 516 -8.48 -14.24 10.33
N LYS A 517 -7.26 -14.10 10.82
CA LYS A 517 -6.30 -13.16 10.23
C LYS A 517 -5.93 -13.61 8.82
N ASN A 518 -5.57 -12.66 7.96
CA ASN A 518 -5.14 -12.89 6.58
C ASN A 518 -6.14 -13.62 5.65
N LYS A 519 -7.39 -13.83 6.12
CA LYS A 519 -8.51 -14.45 5.38
C LYS A 519 -9.46 -13.47 4.71
N LEU A 520 -9.18 -12.16 4.86
CA LEU A 520 -9.90 -11.07 4.23
C LEU A 520 -8.90 -10.19 3.48
N ILE A 521 -9.23 -9.85 2.24
CA ILE A 521 -8.49 -8.94 1.37
C ILE A 521 -9.47 -7.87 0.91
N PHE A 522 -8.99 -6.65 0.77
CA PHE A 522 -9.71 -5.62 0.04
C PHE A 522 -8.95 -5.28 -1.23
N ASP A 523 -9.67 -5.38 -2.34
CA ASP A 523 -9.18 -4.91 -3.64
C ASP A 523 -9.54 -3.44 -3.83
N CYS A 524 -8.61 -2.68 -4.39
CA CYS A 524 -8.81 -1.29 -4.74
C CYS A 524 -8.39 -1.08 -6.18
N ASN A 525 -9.39 -0.71 -6.99
CA ASN A 525 -9.14 -0.17 -8.32
C ASN A 525 -8.54 1.23 -8.20
N VAL A 526 -7.31 1.40 -8.68
CA VAL A 526 -6.64 2.70 -8.72
C VAL A 526 -6.80 3.26 -10.12
N VAL A 527 -7.90 3.97 -10.37
CA VAL A 527 -8.27 4.50 -11.69
C VAL A 527 -8.60 5.99 -11.62
N SER A 528 -8.72 6.65 -12.78
CA SER A 528 -9.13 8.06 -12.86
C SER A 528 -10.65 8.21 -12.64
N SER A 529 -11.12 7.91 -11.43
CA SER A 529 -12.55 7.95 -11.04
C SER A 529 -13.00 9.31 -10.48
N HIS A 530 -12.06 10.19 -10.11
CA HIS A 530 -12.40 11.45 -9.48
C HIS A 530 -12.68 12.53 -10.52
N GLU A 531 -13.92 13.03 -10.53
CA GLU A 531 -14.26 14.19 -11.34
C GLU A 531 -13.51 15.44 -10.86
N LYS A 532 -12.95 16.21 -11.80
CA LYS A 532 -12.14 17.41 -11.52
C LYS A 532 -12.88 18.42 -10.66
N GLY A 533 -12.42 18.59 -9.42
CA GLY A 533 -13.02 19.56 -8.49
C GLY A 533 -14.36 19.11 -7.93
N TYR A 534 -14.64 17.80 -7.96
CA TYR A 534 -15.78 17.17 -7.30
C TYR A 534 -15.27 16.04 -6.39
N GLY A 535 -16.15 15.42 -5.60
CA GLY A 535 -15.83 14.20 -4.83
C GLY A 535 -14.93 14.39 -3.59
N GLY A 536 -14.33 15.56 -3.38
CA GLY A 536 -13.49 15.84 -2.20
C GLY A 536 -12.02 15.42 -2.35
N PHE A 537 -11.59 15.04 -3.56
CA PHE A 537 -10.21 14.64 -3.86
C PHE A 537 -9.53 15.63 -4.81
N PRO A 538 -8.26 15.98 -4.57
CA PRO A 538 -7.52 16.91 -5.41
C PRO A 538 -7.00 16.28 -6.70
N SER A 539 -6.63 15.00 -6.71
CA SER A 539 -6.14 14.31 -7.90
C SER A 539 -7.26 13.57 -8.63
N GLU A 540 -7.16 13.42 -9.95
CA GLU A 540 -8.13 12.65 -10.76
C GLU A 540 -8.14 11.14 -10.44
N LYS A 541 -7.02 10.66 -9.89
CA LYS A 541 -6.75 9.27 -9.52
C LYS A 541 -6.19 9.23 -8.09
N PRO A 542 -6.46 8.19 -7.29
CA PRO A 542 -5.89 8.09 -5.95
C PRO A 542 -4.37 8.21 -5.93
N SER A 543 -3.82 9.11 -5.10
CA SER A 543 -2.37 9.29 -4.90
C SER A 543 -2.07 9.98 -3.56
N GLY A 544 -0.83 9.85 -3.07
CA GLY A 544 -0.35 10.53 -1.88
C GLY A 544 -1.16 10.16 -0.64
N GLU A 545 -1.74 11.17 0.02
CA GLU A 545 -2.53 10.98 1.25
C GLU A 545 -3.74 10.07 1.04
N GLU A 546 -4.37 10.09 -0.13
CA GLU A 546 -5.52 9.22 -0.39
C GLU A 546 -5.12 7.74 -0.38
N ILE A 547 -4.03 7.36 -1.06
CA ILE A 547 -3.49 5.99 -1.03
C ILE A 547 -3.12 5.57 0.39
N ARG A 548 -2.52 6.49 1.17
CA ARG A 548 -2.19 6.23 2.57
C ARG A 548 -3.43 5.93 3.40
N GLN A 549 -4.50 6.71 3.21
CA GLN A 549 -5.77 6.51 3.93
C GLN A 549 -6.50 5.25 3.46
N ILE A 550 -6.50 4.92 2.17
CA ILE A 550 -7.06 3.67 1.64
C ILE A 550 -6.36 2.49 2.33
N THR A 551 -5.03 2.44 2.25
CA THR A 551 -4.22 1.38 2.87
C THR A 551 -4.47 1.29 4.37
N TYR A 552 -4.55 2.43 5.06
CA TYR A 552 -4.82 2.48 6.50
C TYR A 552 -6.19 1.91 6.85
N ASN A 553 -7.25 2.28 6.11
CA ASN A 553 -8.60 1.81 6.40
C ASN A 553 -8.77 0.31 6.11
N MET A 554 -8.05 -0.24 5.13
CA MET A 554 -7.99 -1.68 4.92
C MET A 554 -7.28 -2.39 6.09
N ASP A 555 -6.10 -1.89 6.47
CA ASP A 555 -5.26 -2.52 7.48
C ASP A 555 -5.82 -2.39 8.91
N LEU A 556 -6.67 -1.39 9.19
CA LEU A 556 -7.43 -1.29 10.45
C LEU A 556 -8.17 -2.58 10.82
N HIS A 557 -8.56 -3.34 9.81
CA HIS A 557 -9.30 -4.59 9.95
C HIS A 557 -8.41 -5.81 9.74
N ASN A 558 -7.08 -5.68 9.78
CA ASN A 558 -6.13 -6.75 9.44
C ASN A 558 -6.41 -7.38 8.05
N ALA A 559 -7.03 -6.64 7.13
CA ALA A 559 -7.27 -7.12 5.77
C ALA A 559 -5.98 -6.93 4.95
N ARG A 560 -5.68 -7.88 4.05
CA ARG A 560 -4.55 -7.72 3.12
C ARG A 560 -4.95 -6.66 2.08
N PRO A 561 -4.11 -5.66 1.78
CA PRO A 561 -4.41 -4.69 0.73
C PRO A 561 -3.97 -5.24 -0.64
N ALA A 562 -4.92 -5.34 -1.56
CA ALA A 562 -4.68 -5.59 -2.98
C ALA A 562 -4.98 -4.34 -3.79
N PHE A 563 -4.21 -4.11 -4.86
CA PHE A 563 -4.46 -3.00 -5.77
C PHE A 563 -4.43 -3.46 -7.22
N TYR A 564 -5.49 -3.14 -7.96
CA TYR A 564 -5.56 -3.25 -9.40
C TYR A 564 -5.04 -1.96 -10.05
N SER A 565 -3.87 -1.94 -10.66
CA SER A 565 -2.87 -3.00 -10.92
C SER A 565 -1.43 -2.49 -10.72
N GLU A 566 -0.43 -3.37 -10.91
CA GLU A 566 1.00 -3.05 -10.71
C GLU A 566 1.53 -1.89 -11.56
N ASP A 567 0.90 -1.60 -12.70
CA ASP A 567 1.21 -0.49 -13.60
C ASP A 567 0.28 0.73 -13.42
N ALA A 568 -0.78 0.59 -12.63
CA ALA A 568 -1.73 1.66 -12.37
C ALA A 568 -1.18 2.66 -11.33
N LEU A 569 -0.51 2.18 -10.29
CA LEU A 569 0.00 3.03 -9.22
C LEU A 569 1.19 3.89 -9.66
N PHE A 570 1.24 5.13 -9.18
CA PHE A 570 2.45 5.93 -9.35
C PHE A 570 3.60 5.29 -8.56
N PRO A 571 4.84 5.23 -9.10
CA PRO A 571 5.97 4.61 -8.42
C PRO A 571 6.21 5.14 -6.99
N ARG A 572 5.91 6.42 -6.74
CA ARG A 572 6.02 7.07 -5.42
C ARG A 572 5.07 6.49 -4.37
N ASP A 573 3.91 5.98 -4.79
CA ASP A 573 2.85 5.54 -3.88
C ASP A 573 3.09 4.15 -3.29
N PHE A 574 4.02 3.36 -3.85
CA PHE A 574 4.44 2.10 -3.23
C PHE A 574 5.08 2.31 -1.85
N VAL A 575 5.91 3.35 -1.69
CA VAL A 575 6.47 3.70 -0.38
C VAL A 575 5.36 4.12 0.59
N ASN A 576 4.33 4.82 0.09
CA ASN A 576 3.15 5.18 0.87
C ASN A 576 2.43 3.95 1.43
N ILE A 577 2.17 2.94 0.60
CA ILE A 577 1.53 1.68 1.04
C ILE A 577 2.43 0.96 2.05
N ASN A 578 3.70 0.73 1.71
CA ASN A 578 4.64 -0.07 2.51
C ASN A 578 4.89 0.52 3.91
N THR A 579 4.93 1.85 4.01
CA THR A 579 5.15 2.56 5.29
C THR A 579 3.89 2.60 6.16
N VAL A 580 2.71 2.74 5.56
CA VAL A 580 1.42 2.68 6.29
C VAL A 580 1.23 1.30 6.92
N LEU A 581 1.58 0.24 6.20
CA LEU A 581 1.55 -1.13 6.72
C LEU A 581 2.57 -1.35 7.84
N ALA A 582 3.59 -0.50 7.95
CA ALA A 582 4.58 -0.51 9.02
C ALA A 582 4.30 0.49 10.14
N ARG A 583 3.17 1.21 10.13
CA ARG A 583 2.91 2.35 11.04
C ARG A 583 3.00 2.01 12.53
N ASP A 584 2.74 0.77 12.93
CA ASP A 584 2.73 0.36 14.34
C ASP A 584 4.13 0.05 14.90
N VAL A 585 5.17 0.17 14.08
CA VAL A 585 6.56 0.12 14.52
C VAL A 585 6.88 1.34 15.39
N ARG A 586 7.69 1.10 16.42
CA ARG A 586 8.29 2.15 17.25
C ARG A 586 9.80 2.04 17.18
N ILE A 587 10.47 3.15 16.86
CA ILE A 587 11.93 3.23 16.80
C ILE A 587 12.37 4.41 17.66
N ASP A 588 13.15 4.12 18.70
CA ASP A 588 13.71 5.12 19.61
C ASP A 588 15.24 5.06 19.60
N GLU A 589 15.91 6.22 19.69
CA GLU A 589 17.38 6.32 19.85
C GLU A 589 17.73 6.44 21.34
N LYS A 590 18.65 5.60 21.83
CA LYS A 590 19.23 5.70 23.16
C LYS A 590 20.38 6.71 23.20
N LEU A 591 20.77 7.13 24.40
CA LEU A 591 21.88 8.08 24.61
C LEU A 591 23.23 7.56 24.09
N ASP A 592 23.42 6.25 24.02
CA ASP A 592 24.61 5.58 23.48
C ASP A 592 24.57 5.40 21.94
N GLY A 593 23.56 5.94 21.26
CA GLY A 593 23.39 5.85 19.80
C GLY A 593 22.75 4.55 19.32
N LYS A 594 22.40 3.63 20.23
CA LYS A 594 21.67 2.41 19.88
C LYS A 594 20.22 2.69 19.56
N TRP A 595 19.62 1.86 18.71
CA TRP A 595 18.19 1.94 18.43
C TRP A 595 17.43 0.87 19.20
N VAL A 596 16.23 1.20 19.63
CA VAL A 596 15.25 0.24 20.15
C VAL A 596 14.11 0.19 19.17
N VAL A 597 13.94 -0.96 18.51
CA VAL A 597 12.83 -1.22 17.58
C VAL A 597 11.82 -2.10 18.30
N SER A 598 10.56 -1.67 18.39
CA SER A 598 9.44 -2.49 18.87
C SER A 598 8.42 -2.61 17.75
N THR A 599 8.11 -3.85 17.34
CA THR A 599 7.25 -4.11 16.18
C THR A 599 6.38 -5.35 16.42
N PRO A 600 5.09 -5.35 16.02
CA PRO A 600 4.22 -6.51 16.17
C PRO A 600 4.35 -7.54 15.03
N TYR A 601 5.17 -7.26 14.02
CA TYR A 601 5.41 -8.08 12.83
C TYR A 601 6.84 -7.82 12.31
N THR A 602 7.23 -8.57 11.29
CA THR A 602 8.49 -8.38 10.56
C THR A 602 8.47 -7.08 9.78
N VAL A 603 9.53 -6.29 9.90
CA VAL A 603 9.70 -5.04 9.16
C VAL A 603 11.08 -4.89 8.56
N LEU A 604 11.14 -4.08 7.52
CA LEU A 604 12.38 -3.63 6.89
C LEU A 604 12.68 -2.23 7.44
N VAL A 605 13.78 -2.10 8.20
CA VAL A 605 14.23 -0.81 8.73
C VAL A 605 15.29 -0.22 7.81
N ASN A 606 14.99 0.93 7.21
CA ASN A 606 15.86 1.65 6.30
C ASN A 606 16.88 2.51 7.07
N LEU A 607 18.15 2.12 7.00
CA LEU A 607 19.24 2.82 7.67
C LEU A 607 19.78 4.01 6.88
N GLY A 608 19.46 4.15 5.59
CA GLY A 608 19.95 5.24 4.73
C GLY A 608 21.41 5.12 4.32
N VAL A 609 22.11 4.08 4.77
CA VAL A 609 23.50 3.81 4.46
C VAL A 609 23.70 2.35 4.10
N LYS A 610 24.56 2.13 3.11
CA LYS A 610 25.02 0.80 2.69
C LYS A 610 26.21 0.36 3.51
N ASN A 611 26.51 -0.94 3.46
CA ASN A 611 27.73 -1.52 4.03
C ASN A 611 27.88 -1.20 5.53
N ILE A 612 26.85 -1.52 6.32
CA ILE A 612 26.87 -1.39 7.77
C ILE A 612 26.81 -2.76 8.44
N SER A 613 27.51 -2.94 9.55
CA SER A 613 27.37 -4.12 10.41
C SER A 613 26.41 -3.81 11.54
N VAL A 614 25.54 -4.77 11.84
CA VAL A 614 24.50 -4.63 12.85
C VAL A 614 24.66 -5.74 13.88
N LYS A 615 24.59 -5.37 15.16
CA LYS A 615 24.25 -6.32 16.22
C LYS A 615 22.81 -6.11 16.63
N MET A 616 22.07 -7.21 16.75
CA MET A 616 20.73 -7.22 17.32
C MET A 616 20.78 -8.00 18.62
N ASP A 617 20.33 -7.38 19.71
CA ASP A 617 20.31 -7.97 21.05
C ASP A 617 21.67 -8.57 21.44
N LYS A 618 22.74 -7.80 21.18
CA LYS A 618 24.17 -8.11 21.42
C LYS A 618 24.76 -9.21 20.52
N SER A 619 23.99 -9.81 19.63
CA SER A 619 24.44 -10.84 18.69
C SER A 619 24.65 -10.26 17.30
N ASP A 620 25.63 -10.76 16.53
CA ASP A 620 25.80 -10.35 15.13
C ASP A 620 24.55 -10.69 14.31
N TRP A 621 24.10 -9.73 13.50
CA TRP A 621 22.85 -9.82 12.77
C TRP A 621 23.07 -9.62 11.27
N TYR A 622 22.77 -10.65 10.48
CA TYR A 622 22.97 -10.66 9.03
C TYR A 622 21.67 -10.86 8.25
N ALA A 623 20.50 -10.62 8.87
CA ALA A 623 19.24 -10.50 8.14
C ALA A 623 19.11 -9.06 7.61
N MET A 624 19.67 -8.82 6.43
CA MET A 624 19.74 -7.50 5.82
C MET A 624 20.04 -7.59 4.32
N ASP A 625 19.61 -6.55 3.63
CA ASP A 625 20.00 -6.22 2.26
C ASP A 625 20.87 -4.94 2.29
N ASP A 626 21.23 -4.41 1.12
CA ASP A 626 22.03 -3.18 1.03
C ASP A 626 21.34 -1.95 1.64
N ASP A 627 20.01 -1.87 1.55
CA ASP A 627 19.23 -0.67 1.90
C ASP A 627 18.44 -0.79 3.22
N TYR A 628 18.30 -2.00 3.76
CA TYR A 628 17.48 -2.25 4.96
C TYR A 628 17.97 -3.42 5.81
N VAL A 629 17.60 -3.39 7.08
CA VAL A 629 17.74 -4.50 8.03
C VAL A 629 16.37 -5.13 8.24
N ILE A 630 16.31 -6.46 8.20
CA ILE A 630 15.10 -7.23 8.51
C ILE A 630 15.03 -7.39 10.04
N ILE A 631 13.98 -6.85 10.65
CA ILE A 631 13.75 -6.92 12.09
C ILE A 631 12.56 -7.86 12.34
N PRO A 632 12.73 -8.92 13.14
CA PRO A 632 11.63 -9.82 13.49
C PRO A 632 10.61 -9.14 14.42
N GLU A 633 9.46 -9.79 14.62
CA GLU A 633 8.49 -9.33 15.61
C GLU A 633 9.09 -9.32 17.02
N GLY A 634 8.73 -8.31 17.82
CA GLY A 634 9.20 -8.16 19.19
C GLY A 634 9.87 -6.82 19.45
N LYS A 635 10.72 -6.80 20.47
CA LYS A 635 11.47 -5.62 20.90
C LYS A 635 12.96 -5.93 20.86
N HIS A 636 13.68 -5.19 20.02
CA HIS A 636 15.08 -5.46 19.69
C HIS A 636 15.94 -4.20 19.88
N GLU A 637 17.15 -4.39 20.41
CA GLU A 637 18.18 -3.35 20.46
C GLU A 637 19.14 -3.53 19.29
N LEU A 638 19.36 -2.45 18.52
CA LEU A 638 20.29 -2.40 17.40
C LEU A 638 21.52 -1.56 17.74
N GLU A 639 22.69 -2.11 17.45
CA GLU A 639 23.98 -1.44 17.56
C GLU A 639 24.68 -1.49 16.20
N PHE A 640 25.26 -0.37 15.77
CA PHE A 640 25.74 -0.20 14.40
C PHE A 640 27.25 0.03 14.36
N PHE A 641 27.92 -0.57 13.39
CA PHE A 641 29.37 -0.48 13.22
C PHE A 641 29.76 -0.41 11.75
N THR A 642 30.86 0.28 11.46
CA THR A 642 31.50 0.15 10.15
C THR A 642 32.08 -1.26 10.01
N PRO A 643 31.74 -2.02 8.96
CA PRO A 643 32.28 -3.36 8.75
C PRO A 643 33.80 -3.31 8.63
N ALA A 644 34.48 -4.35 9.14
CA ALA A 644 35.87 -4.61 8.76
C ALA A 644 35.93 -4.88 7.24
N LYS A 645 37.04 -4.52 6.59
CA LYS A 645 37.23 -4.80 5.15
C LYS A 645 36.92 -6.27 4.85
N ASP A 646 36.06 -6.47 3.86
CA ASP A 646 35.90 -7.72 3.12
C ASP A 646 35.35 -8.90 3.94
N SER A 647 34.05 -8.87 4.28
CA SER A 647 33.39 -10.03 4.87
C SER A 647 32.29 -10.56 3.96
N ASN A 648 32.63 -11.53 3.11
CA ASN A 648 31.69 -12.36 2.35
C ASN A 648 30.92 -13.31 3.31
N ARG A 649 30.07 -12.73 4.16
CA ARG A 649 29.25 -13.43 5.17
C ARG A 649 27.94 -13.93 4.57
N LEU A 650 27.41 -15.00 5.13
CA LEU A 650 26.04 -15.43 4.85
C LEU A 650 25.06 -14.36 5.33
N LYS A 651 24.16 -13.93 4.44
CA LYS A 651 23.07 -13.00 4.73
C LYS A 651 21.72 -13.62 4.39
N LEU A 652 20.71 -13.32 5.21
CA LEU A 652 19.31 -13.47 4.88
C LEU A 652 18.85 -12.14 4.26
N ILE A 653 18.61 -12.14 2.94
CA ILE A 653 18.31 -10.93 2.15
C ILE A 653 16.83 -10.57 2.19
N SER A 654 15.96 -11.58 2.13
CA SER A 654 14.52 -11.36 2.19
C SER A 654 13.78 -12.58 2.72
N ILE A 655 12.58 -12.34 3.22
CA ILE A 655 11.61 -13.34 3.64
C ILE A 655 10.21 -12.86 3.21
N SER A 656 9.36 -13.76 2.69
CA SER A 656 7.96 -13.44 2.33
C SER A 656 7.01 -13.58 3.52
N GLY A 657 7.31 -14.50 4.44
CA GLY A 657 6.57 -14.71 5.69
C GLY A 657 7.05 -13.81 6.84
N GLU A 658 6.59 -14.13 8.04
CA GLU A 658 7.00 -13.44 9.26
C GLU A 658 8.24 -14.12 9.88
N LEU A 659 9.32 -13.36 10.08
CA LEU A 659 10.50 -13.77 10.83
C LEU A 659 10.23 -13.61 12.34
N LYS A 660 10.44 -14.69 13.09
CA LYS A 660 10.31 -14.73 14.56
C LYS A 660 11.67 -14.63 15.25
N GLY A 661 12.73 -15.03 14.56
CA GLY A 661 14.11 -14.93 15.04
C GLY A 661 15.07 -15.58 14.06
N ALA A 662 16.36 -15.25 14.18
CA ALA A 662 17.41 -15.93 13.43
C ALA A 662 18.72 -16.01 14.23
N LYS A 663 19.56 -16.97 13.87
CA LYS A 663 20.93 -17.14 14.38
C LYS A 663 21.85 -17.43 13.20
N PHE A 664 22.95 -16.71 13.15
CA PHE A 664 23.93 -16.82 12.07
C PHE A 664 25.21 -17.45 12.59
N SER A 665 25.79 -18.32 11.77
CA SER A 665 27.16 -18.81 11.90
C SER A 665 27.90 -18.57 10.57
N ASP A 666 29.19 -18.90 10.52
CA ASP A 666 29.99 -18.74 9.31
C ASP A 666 29.40 -19.52 8.11
N ASN A 667 28.84 -20.70 8.39
CA ASN A 667 28.41 -21.68 7.38
C ASN A 667 26.94 -22.12 7.54
N SER A 668 26.15 -21.44 8.39
CA SER A 668 24.72 -21.75 8.52
C SER A 668 23.88 -20.56 8.96
N VAL A 669 22.60 -20.60 8.60
CA VAL A 669 21.56 -19.75 9.21
C VAL A 669 20.46 -20.64 9.78
N GLU A 670 20.10 -20.40 11.03
CA GLU A 670 18.89 -20.93 11.65
C GLU A 670 17.88 -19.81 11.76
N LEU A 671 16.63 -20.04 11.37
CA LEU A 671 15.56 -19.06 11.48
C LEU A 671 14.25 -19.69 11.91
N ASP A 672 13.53 -18.98 12.76
CA ASP A 672 12.16 -19.31 13.16
C ASP A 672 11.23 -18.41 12.34
N TYR A 673 10.23 -18.99 11.68
CA TYR A 673 9.31 -18.24 10.82
C TYR A 673 7.87 -18.71 10.93
N SER A 674 6.94 -17.87 10.46
CA SER A 674 5.54 -18.24 10.25
C SER A 674 4.97 -17.70 8.93
N GLU A 675 4.27 -18.55 8.19
CA GLU A 675 3.43 -18.16 7.03
C GLU A 675 2.19 -19.06 7.02
N GLU A 676 0.97 -18.51 6.98
CA GLU A 676 -0.23 -19.27 7.41
C GLU A 676 -0.82 -20.19 6.33
N TYR A 677 -0.72 -19.83 5.04
CA TYR A 677 -1.47 -20.53 3.97
C TYR A 677 -0.63 -20.96 2.76
N VAL A 678 0.55 -20.37 2.60
CA VAL A 678 1.39 -20.54 1.40
C VAL A 678 2.86 -20.74 1.78
N PRO A 679 3.72 -21.14 0.85
CA PRO A 679 5.14 -21.30 1.13
C PRO A 679 5.78 -19.98 1.59
N CYS A 680 6.74 -20.10 2.50
CA CYS A 680 7.59 -19.00 2.90
C CYS A 680 8.85 -18.99 2.03
N TYR A 681 9.00 -17.96 1.20
CA TYR A 681 10.18 -17.77 0.37
C TYR A 681 11.21 -16.96 1.14
N ILE A 682 12.41 -17.50 1.27
CA ILE A 682 13.56 -16.76 1.80
C ILE A 682 14.66 -16.65 0.75
N SER A 683 15.43 -15.57 0.78
CA SER A 683 16.58 -15.40 -0.13
C SER A 683 17.88 -15.24 0.66
N ILE A 684 18.93 -15.96 0.26
CA ILE A 684 20.26 -15.90 0.85
C ILE A 684 21.34 -15.67 -0.22
N ASN A 685 22.48 -15.09 0.17
CA ASN A 685 23.58 -14.75 -0.75
C ASN A 685 24.62 -15.87 -0.93
N LYS A 686 24.36 -17.07 -0.42
CA LYS A 686 25.25 -18.23 -0.57
C LYS A 686 24.46 -19.48 -0.92
N LYS A 687 25.09 -20.37 -1.69
CA LYS A 687 24.44 -21.59 -2.14
C LYS A 687 24.17 -22.54 -0.96
N PRO A 688 22.92 -22.96 -0.72
CA PRO A 688 22.62 -23.95 0.31
C PRO A 688 23.18 -25.33 -0.08
N GLU A 689 23.77 -26.05 0.87
CA GLU A 689 24.19 -27.45 0.75
C GLU A 689 23.14 -28.41 1.32
N SER A 690 22.57 -28.06 2.48
CA SER A 690 21.49 -28.83 3.08
C SER A 690 20.52 -27.94 3.83
N ILE A 691 19.26 -28.38 3.87
CA ILE A 691 18.16 -27.66 4.50
C ILE A 691 17.46 -28.62 5.46
N TYR A 692 17.16 -28.15 6.66
CA TYR A 692 16.40 -28.87 7.66
C TYR A 692 15.19 -28.05 8.09
N ILE A 693 14.03 -28.68 8.15
CA ILE A 693 12.80 -28.13 8.70
C ILE A 693 12.45 -28.95 9.94
N ASP A 694 12.31 -28.29 11.08
CA ASP A 694 12.03 -28.91 12.38
C ASP A 694 12.98 -30.07 12.69
N SER A 695 14.27 -29.82 12.48
CA SER A 695 15.38 -30.77 12.67
C SER A 695 15.38 -31.99 11.73
N LYS A 696 14.52 -32.03 10.71
CA LYS A 696 14.50 -33.08 9.68
C LYS A 696 15.04 -32.53 8.37
N ARG A 697 15.94 -33.28 7.72
CA ARG A 697 16.44 -32.90 6.40
C ARG A 697 15.26 -32.82 5.42
N ALA A 698 15.15 -31.70 4.72
CA ALA A 698 14.08 -31.40 3.80
C ALA A 698 14.64 -31.21 2.39
N ASN A 699 13.84 -31.59 1.38
CA ASN A 699 14.10 -31.27 -0.01
C ASN A 699 13.20 -30.09 -0.38
N CYS A 700 13.77 -28.88 -0.39
CA CYS A 700 13.07 -27.66 -0.75
C CYS A 700 13.46 -27.24 -2.16
N ASP A 701 12.52 -26.64 -2.90
CA ASP A 701 12.84 -26.02 -4.17
C ASP A 701 13.74 -24.80 -3.95
N ILE A 702 14.77 -24.69 -4.80
CA ILE A 702 15.76 -23.62 -4.74
C ILE A 702 15.83 -22.99 -6.12
N TYR A 703 15.53 -21.71 -6.17
CA TYR A 703 15.67 -20.85 -7.33
C TYR A 703 16.95 -20.02 -7.18
N SER A 704 17.60 -19.65 -8.27
CA SER A 704 18.83 -18.86 -8.20
C SER A 704 18.88 -17.80 -9.27
N ASN A 705 19.23 -16.58 -8.88
CA ASN A 705 19.41 -15.46 -9.78
C ASN A 705 20.56 -14.56 -9.28
N GLU A 706 21.53 -14.26 -10.16
CA GLU A 706 22.64 -13.34 -9.85
C GLU A 706 23.40 -13.63 -8.54
N GLY A 707 23.55 -14.92 -8.19
CA GLY A 707 24.25 -15.34 -6.97
C GLY A 707 23.41 -15.28 -5.69
N ILE A 708 22.13 -14.90 -5.80
CA ILE A 708 21.12 -15.03 -4.74
C ILE A 708 20.35 -16.34 -4.93
N TYR A 709 20.12 -17.03 -3.82
CA TYR A 709 19.41 -18.31 -3.78
C TYR A 709 18.11 -18.12 -2.99
N THR A 710 16.98 -18.31 -3.65
CA THR A 710 15.66 -18.25 -3.03
C THR A 710 15.16 -19.66 -2.74
N ILE A 711 14.78 -19.92 -1.50
CA ILE A 711 14.37 -21.24 -0.99
C ILE A 711 12.88 -21.19 -0.66
N LYS A 712 12.12 -22.13 -1.21
CA LYS A 712 10.69 -22.33 -0.93
C LYS A 712 10.53 -23.22 0.31
N LEU A 713 10.26 -22.60 1.46
CA LEU A 713 10.01 -23.28 2.74
C LEU A 713 8.51 -23.58 2.89
N PRO A 714 8.13 -24.66 3.61
CA PRO A 714 6.72 -25.00 3.79
C PRO A 714 5.93 -23.92 4.54
N ALA A 715 4.62 -23.84 4.26
CA ALA A 715 3.68 -23.07 5.07
C ALA A 715 3.61 -23.62 6.49
N GLY A 716 3.30 -22.77 7.46
CA GLY A 716 3.16 -23.07 8.88
C GLY A 716 4.12 -22.26 9.73
N VAL A 717 4.24 -22.67 11.00
CA VAL A 717 5.24 -22.17 11.94
C VAL A 717 6.34 -23.21 12.05
N HIS A 718 7.55 -22.85 11.66
CA HIS A 718 8.65 -23.81 11.56
C HIS A 718 9.98 -23.19 11.98
N LYS A 719 10.90 -24.08 12.35
CA LYS A 719 12.32 -23.76 12.44
C LYS A 719 13.07 -24.31 11.24
N ALA A 720 13.67 -23.43 10.45
CA ALA A 720 14.52 -23.81 9.33
C ALA A 720 16.01 -23.65 9.69
N LYS A 721 16.83 -24.63 9.31
CA LYS A 721 18.30 -24.54 9.35
C LYS A 721 18.84 -24.77 7.94
N ILE A 722 19.65 -23.84 7.45
CA ILE A 722 20.29 -23.92 6.15
C ILE A 722 21.79 -23.96 6.37
N GLU A 723 22.42 -25.03 5.91
CA GLU A 723 23.87 -25.23 5.97
C GLU A 723 24.47 -24.98 4.60
N LEU A 724 25.64 -24.38 4.58
CA LEU A 724 26.40 -24.04 3.39
C LEU A 724 27.62 -24.94 3.27
N LYS A 725 28.05 -25.15 2.02
CA LYS A 725 29.30 -25.86 1.75
C LYS A 725 30.49 -25.00 2.18
N ASN A 726 31.34 -25.57 3.05
CA ASN A 726 32.59 -24.96 3.50
C ASN A 726 33.50 -24.54 2.35
#